data_AF-A0A7C0ZEJ3-F1
#
_entry.id   AF-A0A7C0ZEJ3-F1
#
_cell.length_a   1.000
_cell.length_b   1.000
_cell.length_c   1.000
_cell.angle_alpha   90.00
_cell.angle_beta   90.00
_cell.angle_gamma   90.00
#
_symmetry.space_group_name_H-M   'P 1'
#
loop_
_entity.id
_entity.type
_entity.pdbx_description
1 polymer ?
#
loop_
_entity_poly.entity_id
_entity_poly.type
_entity_poly.pdbx_seq_one_letter_code
_entity_poly.pdbx_strand_id
1 'polypeptide(L)'
;MIFLILGNLILNGDFENWSGGLPTSWDATSAITMTENTDTVFHGGSSCRIYFNSATTQRLSNAVPSISEDSLYVFTFFVFDNDPAGRARVCVLWYGNGSYISGSYKSYSVDKPYWQVLTTDTLRPPSGADSAVAQIRFYGVSGSWDGDAVIYVDRAVFSMPSHEDSGVVINEIMYNPSTSLGDDNYFEWLEIYNLSSDTVNLTRWLLLDNNGSFIIPAIELPPAEYLIITKNMDSLQSVSEYQDDILNGNDQVIGNMTAVSLSNGGEVIWLRNSDSTLVDSVPYDDSSPWPAQADGSGPSAELIDPSYDNTNGANWLASNETYGTPGEGNSVYDPPPSIGRIWRTPYVPEALQPDTFHAVITDNGSVDTVMFYYWLSSAGFDSVQMEQESGDTFRCVLNGQNRGVRLDSFFIRAVDNGGRESLSDTSRGFFWGRMDIIDLRVNDIDGRPVYGGYEAIVHGVVTAGESTFAKTYLHFYIQDSTSGIACHHDGATYIQSIHQGESLKVIGTITSFAGETELDYVGQWITKLGTGTVPPPETISVSQMGEAYEGKLVFILNVDTAFSSPWPSGQNTLDTIVDINGDSGHIWIDSDTDIDGWGPDWTTNQHIQGILRQYDTSTPYNSDYEISPRAQSDFISALFAMRINLSAIVSGNVVTLFWESENDPLSFAVQERKNG
;
A
#
# COMPACT_ATOMS: atom_id res chain seq x y z
N MET A 1 -4.42 37.96 -24.10
CA MET A 1 -5.13 36.71 -24.43
C MET A 1 -4.17 35.57 -24.18
N ILE A 2 -4.31 34.93 -23.02
CA ILE A 2 -4.08 33.51 -22.73
C ILE A 2 -4.71 33.35 -21.35
N PHE A 3 -5.85 32.67 -21.33
CA PHE A 3 -6.52 32.21 -20.12
C PHE A 3 -5.69 31.05 -19.56
N LEU A 4 -5.29 31.14 -18.29
CA LEU A 4 -4.84 29.99 -17.52
C LEU A 4 -6.07 29.48 -16.76
N ILE A 5 -6.74 28.46 -17.30
CA ILE A 5 -7.72 27.65 -16.58
C ILE A 5 -6.97 26.40 -16.19
N LEU A 6 -6.61 26.14 -14.93
CA LEU A 6 -5.88 24.91 -14.63
C LEU A 6 -6.18 24.26 -13.26
N GLY A 7 -7.46 23.91 -13.06
CA GLY A 7 -7.85 22.86 -12.12
C GLY A 7 -7.69 21.51 -12.81
N ASN A 8 -6.64 20.77 -12.46
CA ASN A 8 -6.16 19.54 -13.11
C ASN A 8 -5.60 19.74 -14.54
N LEU A 9 -4.27 19.70 -14.63
CA LEU A 9 -3.50 19.81 -15.88
C LEU A 9 -3.65 18.57 -16.76
N ILE A 10 -3.88 17.42 -16.13
CA ILE A 10 -4.25 16.15 -16.73
C ILE A 10 -5.33 15.55 -15.81
N LEU A 11 -6.54 15.31 -16.31
CA LEU A 11 -7.62 14.65 -15.56
C LEU A 11 -8.08 13.41 -16.30
N ASN A 12 -7.88 12.24 -15.66
CA ASN A 12 -8.10 10.92 -16.24
C ASN A 12 -7.70 10.92 -17.72
N GLY A 13 -6.44 11.30 -18.02
CA GLY A 13 -5.92 11.97 -19.23
C GLY A 13 -6.16 11.33 -20.60
N ASP A 14 -7.20 10.53 -20.66
CA ASP A 14 -8.19 10.10 -21.65
C ASP A 14 -8.05 8.68 -22.14
N PHE A 15 -7.67 7.79 -21.22
CA PHE A 15 -7.85 6.34 -21.37
C PHE A 15 -9.30 5.92 -21.64
N GLU A 16 -10.26 6.85 -21.57
CA GLU A 16 -11.66 6.73 -21.98
C GLU A 16 -11.94 7.12 -23.45
N ASN A 17 -11.01 7.80 -24.12
CA ASN A 17 -11.19 8.34 -25.46
C ASN A 17 -9.96 8.06 -26.32
N TRP A 18 -10.13 7.26 -27.37
CA TRP A 18 -9.04 6.79 -28.21
C TRP A 18 -9.10 7.36 -29.63
N SER A 19 -7.96 7.85 -30.12
CA SER A 19 -7.80 8.34 -31.50
C SER A 19 -6.56 7.73 -32.13
N GLY A 20 -6.71 7.14 -33.33
CA GLY A 20 -5.59 6.54 -34.04
C GLY A 20 -4.89 5.38 -33.31
N GLY A 21 -5.57 4.73 -32.35
CA GLY A 21 -5.01 3.63 -31.55
C GLY A 21 -4.16 4.08 -30.35
N LEU A 22 -4.19 5.37 -29.98
CA LEU A 22 -3.57 5.91 -28.78
C LEU A 22 -4.64 6.66 -27.95
N PRO A 23 -4.47 6.79 -26.63
CA PRO A 23 -5.25 7.72 -25.83
C PRO A 23 -5.11 9.14 -26.38
N THR A 24 -6.21 9.88 -26.47
CA THR A 24 -6.37 11.12 -27.26
C THR A 24 -5.44 12.28 -26.86
N SER A 25 -4.71 12.18 -25.74
CA SER A 25 -3.77 13.21 -25.28
C SER A 25 -2.34 12.71 -24.99
N TRP A 26 -1.96 11.53 -25.48
CA TRP A 26 -0.68 10.91 -25.12
C TRP A 26 0.23 10.56 -26.31
N ASP A 27 1.53 10.83 -26.12
CA ASP A 27 2.61 10.43 -27.02
C ASP A 27 3.37 9.22 -26.48
N ALA A 28 3.74 8.29 -27.34
CA ALA A 28 4.45 7.06 -26.98
C ALA A 28 5.79 6.90 -27.69
N THR A 29 6.74 6.21 -27.05
CA THR A 29 7.92 5.71 -27.77
C THR A 29 7.55 4.62 -28.75
N SER A 30 8.30 4.51 -29.86
CA SER A 30 7.98 3.60 -30.95
C SER A 30 8.06 2.10 -30.61
N ALA A 31 8.60 1.73 -29.45
CA ALA A 31 8.74 0.34 -29.01
C ALA A 31 7.71 -0.08 -27.95
N ILE A 32 6.65 0.70 -27.78
CA ILE A 32 5.44 0.25 -27.07
C ILE A 32 4.26 0.19 -28.03
N THR A 33 3.41 -0.80 -27.83
CA THR A 33 2.10 -0.90 -28.47
C THR A 33 1.06 -0.65 -27.40
N MET A 34 0.14 0.27 -27.67
CA MET A 34 -0.95 0.61 -26.76
C MET A 34 -2.27 0.16 -27.37
N THR A 35 -3.15 -0.37 -26.53
CA THR A 35 -4.47 -0.81 -26.94
C THR A 35 -5.48 -0.45 -25.87
N GLU A 36 -6.64 0.04 -26.31
CA GLU A 36 -7.81 0.20 -25.47
C GLU A 36 -8.20 -1.14 -24.86
N ASN A 37 -8.45 -1.14 -23.56
CA ASN A 37 -8.75 -2.35 -22.81
C ASN A 37 -9.97 -2.10 -21.93
N THR A 38 -11.00 -2.92 -22.11
CA THR A 38 -12.27 -2.85 -21.36
C THR A 38 -12.39 -3.93 -20.29
N ASP A 39 -11.43 -4.87 -20.24
CA ASP A 39 -11.51 -6.04 -19.36
C ASP A 39 -10.76 -5.84 -18.03
N THR A 40 -9.68 -5.06 -18.03
CA THR A 40 -8.84 -4.75 -16.86
C THR A 40 -8.83 -3.23 -16.70
N VAL A 41 -9.87 -2.69 -16.10
CA VAL A 41 -10.10 -1.24 -15.97
C VAL A 41 -10.09 -0.86 -14.48
N PHE A 42 -9.46 0.26 -14.13
CA PHE A 42 -9.50 0.79 -12.78
C PHE A 42 -10.64 1.81 -12.62
N HIS A 43 -10.81 2.70 -13.60
CA HIS A 43 -11.78 3.79 -13.58
C HIS A 43 -12.39 4.00 -14.96
N GLY A 44 -13.66 4.40 -15.02
CA GLY A 44 -14.36 4.67 -16.27
C GLY A 44 -14.69 3.41 -17.10
N GLY A 45 -14.67 3.55 -18.42
CA GLY A 45 -15.01 2.51 -19.40
C GLY A 45 -13.82 1.76 -19.97
N SER A 46 -12.61 2.34 -19.92
CA SER A 46 -11.41 1.70 -20.48
C SER A 46 -10.11 2.14 -19.83
N SER A 47 -9.15 1.22 -19.77
CA SER A 47 -7.76 1.48 -19.41
C SER A 47 -6.84 1.36 -20.63
N CYS A 48 -5.58 1.75 -20.45
CA CYS A 48 -4.55 1.60 -21.46
C CYS A 48 -3.72 0.34 -21.20
N ARG A 49 -3.86 -0.67 -22.05
CA ARG A 49 -2.97 -1.83 -22.07
C ARG A 49 -1.69 -1.48 -22.83
N ILE A 50 -0.55 -1.58 -22.15
CA ILE A 50 0.78 -1.31 -22.65
C ILE A 50 1.49 -2.64 -22.88
N TYR A 51 1.88 -2.91 -24.13
CA TYR A 51 2.78 -4.00 -24.49
C TYR A 51 4.13 -3.43 -24.91
N PHE A 52 5.22 -4.00 -24.40
CA PHE A 52 6.57 -3.61 -24.83
C PHE A 52 7.49 -4.81 -24.93
N ASN A 53 8.34 -4.83 -25.95
CA ASN A 53 9.26 -5.93 -26.26
C ASN A 53 10.74 -5.50 -26.23
N SER A 54 11.02 -4.49 -25.43
CA SER A 54 12.35 -3.90 -25.29
C SER A 54 12.70 -3.74 -23.82
N ALA A 55 13.86 -4.27 -23.42
CA ALA A 55 14.41 -4.05 -22.09
C ALA A 55 14.92 -2.60 -21.85
N THR A 56 14.95 -1.76 -22.89
CA THR A 56 15.29 -0.34 -22.76
C THR A 56 14.08 0.48 -22.32
N THR A 57 14.33 1.62 -21.67
CA THR A 57 13.27 2.49 -21.14
C THR A 57 12.31 2.95 -22.23
N GLN A 58 11.05 2.62 -22.04
CA GLN A 58 9.94 3.12 -22.82
C GLN A 58 9.14 4.15 -22.04
N ARG A 59 8.30 4.92 -22.73
CA ARG A 59 7.49 5.94 -22.08
C ARG A 59 6.22 6.27 -22.83
N LEU A 60 5.22 6.59 -22.04
CA LEU A 60 4.03 7.33 -22.40
C LEU A 60 4.18 8.74 -21.83
N SER A 61 3.92 9.78 -22.63
CA SER A 61 4.21 11.19 -22.30
C SER A 61 3.03 12.10 -22.63
N ASN A 62 2.73 13.04 -21.74
CA ASN A 62 1.73 14.09 -21.95
C ASN A 62 2.37 15.45 -21.62
N ALA A 63 2.24 16.41 -22.53
CA ALA A 63 2.88 17.73 -22.44
C ALA A 63 1.99 18.73 -21.70
N VAL A 64 2.59 19.50 -20.81
CA VAL A 64 1.91 20.43 -19.92
C VAL A 64 2.52 21.82 -20.11
N PRO A 65 1.96 22.66 -21.01
CA PRO A 65 2.62 23.85 -21.54
C PRO A 65 2.59 25.10 -20.64
N SER A 66 1.98 25.00 -19.46
CA SER A 66 1.67 26.16 -18.60
C SER A 66 2.04 25.86 -17.16
N ILE A 67 3.34 25.94 -16.85
CA ILE A 67 3.87 25.74 -15.49
C ILE A 67 4.37 27.07 -14.93
N SER A 68 4.00 27.34 -13.69
CA SER A 68 4.55 28.42 -12.86
C SER A 68 5.64 27.88 -11.94
N GLU A 69 6.81 28.52 -11.91
CA GLU A 69 7.92 28.21 -10.99
C GLU A 69 7.58 28.47 -9.51
N ASP A 70 6.54 29.25 -9.24
CA ASP A 70 6.08 29.58 -7.89
C ASP A 70 5.07 28.55 -7.34
N SER A 71 4.47 27.72 -8.19
CA SER A 71 3.45 26.72 -7.80
C SER A 71 4.05 25.35 -7.49
N LEU A 72 3.26 24.50 -6.83
CA LEU A 72 3.57 23.10 -6.59
C LEU A 72 2.77 22.18 -7.52
N TYR A 73 3.24 20.95 -7.73
CA TYR A 73 2.58 19.96 -8.60
C TYR A 73 2.72 18.52 -8.07
N VAL A 74 1.72 17.68 -8.32
CA VAL A 74 1.73 16.24 -8.03
C VAL A 74 1.28 15.48 -9.27
N PHE A 75 1.97 14.38 -9.60
CA PHE A 75 1.56 13.45 -10.67
C PHE A 75 1.27 12.07 -10.10
N THR A 76 0.07 11.55 -10.38
CA THR A 76 -0.43 10.25 -9.92
C THR A 76 -0.99 9.45 -11.08
N PHE A 77 -0.85 8.12 -11.07
CA PHE A 77 -1.63 7.21 -11.92
C PHE A 77 -1.79 5.83 -11.25
N PHE A 78 -2.78 5.07 -11.73
CA PHE A 78 -2.98 3.69 -11.35
C PHE A 78 -2.33 2.74 -12.35
N VAL A 79 -1.70 1.68 -11.86
CA VAL A 79 -1.00 0.68 -12.65
C VAL A 79 -1.32 -0.74 -12.20
N PHE A 80 -1.64 -1.62 -13.14
CA PHE A 80 -1.73 -3.06 -12.92
C PHE A 80 -0.49 -3.70 -13.55
N ASP A 81 0.42 -4.17 -12.73
CA ASP A 81 1.69 -4.78 -13.13
C ASP A 81 1.81 -6.16 -12.50
N ASN A 82 1.44 -7.19 -13.25
CA ASN A 82 1.50 -8.59 -12.84
C ASN A 82 2.47 -9.41 -13.71
N ASP A 83 3.35 -8.72 -14.44
CA ASP A 83 4.27 -9.32 -15.39
C ASP A 83 5.70 -9.15 -14.88
N PRO A 84 6.36 -10.25 -14.44
CA PRO A 84 7.69 -10.17 -13.82
C PRO A 84 8.76 -9.64 -14.76
N ALA A 85 8.52 -9.63 -16.08
CA ALA A 85 9.44 -9.07 -17.05
C ALA A 85 9.38 -7.54 -17.11
N GLY A 86 8.30 -6.89 -16.66
CA GLY A 86 8.04 -5.46 -16.84
C GLY A 86 7.95 -4.65 -15.56
N ARG A 87 8.29 -3.35 -15.60
CA ARG A 87 7.98 -2.39 -14.51
C ARG A 87 7.54 -1.06 -15.07
N ALA A 88 6.64 -0.39 -14.36
CA ALA A 88 6.27 1.01 -14.58
C ALA A 88 6.89 1.92 -13.51
N ARG A 89 7.05 3.22 -13.81
CA ARG A 89 7.32 4.25 -12.80
C ARG A 89 6.78 5.61 -13.21
N VAL A 90 6.51 6.45 -12.21
CA VAL A 90 6.10 7.85 -12.40
C VAL A 90 7.28 8.80 -12.59
N CYS A 91 7.12 9.76 -13.50
CA CYS A 91 8.16 10.72 -13.88
C CYS A 91 7.56 12.06 -14.32
N VAL A 92 8.19 13.17 -13.92
CA VAL A 92 7.87 14.53 -14.40
C VAL A 92 9.18 15.18 -14.88
N LEU A 93 9.17 15.77 -16.08
CA LEU A 93 10.31 16.50 -16.66
C LEU A 93 9.96 17.97 -16.80
N TRP A 94 10.90 18.85 -16.43
CA TRP A 94 10.73 20.30 -16.48
C TRP A 94 11.50 20.91 -17.66
N TYR A 95 10.89 21.89 -18.32
CA TYR A 95 11.44 22.59 -19.47
C TYR A 95 11.30 24.11 -19.28
N GLY A 96 12.26 24.85 -19.85
CA GLY A 96 12.22 26.31 -19.93
C GLY A 96 12.69 26.77 -21.29
N ASN A 97 11.91 27.63 -21.95
CA ASN A 97 12.13 28.07 -23.33
C ASN A 97 12.39 26.89 -24.29
N GLY A 98 11.66 25.78 -24.10
CA GLY A 98 11.78 24.56 -24.90
C GLY A 98 13.04 23.71 -24.64
N SER A 99 13.86 24.05 -23.64
CA SER A 99 15.05 23.27 -23.25
C SER A 99 14.80 22.50 -21.96
N TYR A 100 15.24 21.24 -21.92
CA TYR A 100 15.17 20.41 -20.72
C TYR A 100 16.00 21.02 -19.59
N ILE A 101 15.43 21.10 -18.39
CA ILE A 101 16.08 21.60 -17.18
C ILE A 101 16.43 20.44 -16.24
N SER A 102 15.41 19.73 -15.75
CA SER A 102 15.55 18.65 -14.77
C SER A 102 14.36 17.68 -14.80
N GLY A 103 14.41 16.62 -14.00
CA GLY A 103 13.32 15.67 -13.90
C GLY A 103 13.27 14.97 -12.54
N SER A 104 12.04 14.64 -12.13
CA SER A 104 11.71 13.94 -10.90
C SER A 104 11.29 12.51 -11.20
N TYR A 105 11.72 11.56 -10.37
CA TYR A 105 11.54 10.13 -10.57
C TYR A 105 11.21 9.45 -9.24
N LYS A 106 10.28 8.49 -9.26
CA LYS A 106 9.89 7.70 -8.07
C LYS A 106 10.02 6.20 -8.29
N SER A 107 9.71 5.47 -7.22
CA SER A 107 9.78 4.01 -7.13
C SER A 107 9.02 3.34 -8.28
N TYR A 108 9.53 2.17 -8.64
CA TYR A 108 8.91 1.30 -9.63
C TYR A 108 7.65 0.66 -9.06
N SER A 109 6.74 0.23 -9.93
CA SER A 109 5.77 -0.80 -9.60
C SER A 109 6.49 -2.06 -9.09
N VAL A 110 5.73 -2.98 -8.53
CA VAL A 110 6.18 -4.31 -8.16
C VAL A 110 5.21 -5.34 -8.74
N ASP A 111 5.61 -6.60 -8.88
CA ASP A 111 4.68 -7.64 -9.37
C ASP A 111 3.54 -7.83 -8.38
N LYS A 112 2.32 -7.45 -8.76
CA LYS A 112 1.11 -7.72 -8.00
C LYS A 112 -0.03 -8.10 -8.94
N PRO A 113 -0.91 -9.03 -8.52
CA PRO A 113 -2.10 -9.39 -9.29
C PRO A 113 -3.24 -8.34 -9.13
N TYR A 114 -2.90 -7.09 -8.82
CA TYR A 114 -3.86 -6.02 -8.54
C TYR A 114 -3.31 -4.62 -8.87
N TRP A 115 -4.22 -3.65 -9.01
CA TRP A 115 -3.90 -2.24 -9.25
C TRP A 115 -3.15 -1.60 -8.10
N GLN A 116 -2.18 -0.76 -8.44
CA GLN A 116 -1.31 -0.01 -7.54
C GLN A 116 -1.41 1.47 -7.91
N VAL A 117 -1.20 2.36 -6.95
CA VAL A 117 -1.06 3.79 -7.22
C VAL A 117 0.42 4.17 -7.22
N LEU A 118 0.85 4.90 -8.25
CA LEU A 118 2.18 5.52 -8.30
C LEU A 118 2.03 7.03 -8.31
N THR A 119 2.62 7.68 -7.32
CA THR A 119 2.55 9.14 -7.11
C THR A 119 3.95 9.76 -6.95
N THR A 120 4.11 11.01 -7.39
CA THR A 120 5.29 11.82 -7.07
C THR A 120 5.22 12.35 -5.64
N ASP A 121 6.35 12.81 -5.09
CA ASP A 121 6.25 13.79 -4.00
C ASP A 121 5.62 15.07 -4.56
N THR A 122 5.23 15.99 -3.69
CA THR A 122 4.98 17.38 -4.04
C THR A 122 6.22 17.99 -4.72
N LEU A 123 6.06 18.43 -5.97
CA LEU A 123 7.15 18.93 -6.80
C LEU A 123 7.07 20.45 -6.95
N ARG A 124 8.18 21.13 -6.69
CA ARG A 124 8.40 22.54 -7.07
C ARG A 124 9.19 22.59 -8.38
N PRO A 125 8.74 23.31 -9.42
CA PRO A 125 9.50 23.44 -10.66
C PRO A 125 10.85 24.14 -10.42
N PRO A 126 11.91 23.77 -11.16
CA PRO A 126 13.19 24.46 -11.08
C PRO A 126 13.08 25.86 -11.70
N SER A 127 13.96 26.78 -11.28
CA SER A 127 13.96 28.15 -11.79
C SER A 127 14.05 28.21 -13.33
N GLY A 128 13.19 29.03 -13.92
CA GLY A 128 13.06 29.21 -15.37
C GLY A 128 12.25 28.13 -16.07
N ALA A 129 11.59 27.22 -15.34
CA ALA A 129 10.64 26.30 -15.92
C ALA A 129 9.34 27.02 -16.34
N ASP A 130 8.90 26.78 -17.57
CA ASP A 130 7.63 27.29 -18.12
C ASP A 130 6.68 26.17 -18.56
N SER A 131 7.17 24.93 -18.62
CA SER A 131 6.42 23.77 -19.07
C SER A 131 6.93 22.47 -18.44
N ALA A 132 6.08 21.45 -18.42
CA ALA A 132 6.41 20.11 -17.96
C ALA A 132 5.99 19.02 -18.96
N VAL A 133 6.54 17.83 -18.76
CA VAL A 133 6.09 16.60 -19.42
C VAL A 133 5.87 15.54 -18.35
N ALA A 134 4.61 15.14 -18.16
CA ALA A 134 4.24 14.01 -17.31
C ALA A 134 4.51 12.70 -18.08
N GLN A 135 5.28 11.78 -17.47
CA GLN A 135 5.69 10.54 -18.09
C GLN A 135 5.37 9.33 -17.22
N ILE A 136 4.84 8.30 -17.86
CA ILE A 136 4.75 6.95 -17.33
C ILE A 136 5.80 6.14 -18.06
N ARG A 137 6.82 5.67 -17.34
CA ARG A 137 7.95 4.98 -17.96
C ARG A 137 7.90 3.49 -17.69
N PHE A 138 8.25 2.70 -18.71
CA PHE A 138 8.25 1.25 -18.66
C PHE A 138 9.65 0.68 -18.87
N TYR A 139 9.98 -0.41 -18.19
CA TYR A 139 11.33 -1.00 -18.15
C TYR A 139 11.25 -2.51 -18.17
N GLY A 140 12.24 -3.15 -18.80
CA GLY A 140 12.47 -4.59 -18.62
C GLY A 140 13.24 -4.86 -17.34
N VAL A 141 12.85 -5.90 -16.60
CA VAL A 141 13.54 -6.34 -15.37
C VAL A 141 14.68 -7.30 -15.74
N SER A 142 15.91 -6.89 -15.45
CA SER A 142 17.07 -7.76 -15.64
C SER A 142 16.94 -9.00 -14.74
N GLY A 143 16.96 -10.19 -15.33
CA GLY A 143 16.80 -11.48 -14.63
C GLY A 143 15.48 -12.18 -14.95
N SER A 144 14.39 -11.41 -15.11
CA SER A 144 13.05 -11.93 -15.42
C SER A 144 12.58 -11.61 -16.85
N TRP A 145 13.34 -10.78 -17.58
CA TRP A 145 13.03 -10.43 -18.97
C TRP A 145 13.00 -11.67 -19.89
N ASP A 146 11.84 -11.96 -20.46
CA ASP A 146 11.61 -13.11 -21.34
C ASP A 146 11.42 -12.73 -22.82
N GLY A 147 11.36 -11.43 -23.12
CA GLY A 147 11.25 -10.89 -24.47
C GLY A 147 10.14 -9.86 -24.62
N ASP A 148 9.15 -9.87 -23.73
CA ASP A 148 8.12 -8.85 -23.66
C ASP A 148 7.57 -8.62 -22.25
N ALA A 149 6.67 -7.65 -22.12
CA ALA A 149 5.92 -7.42 -20.90
C ALA A 149 4.59 -6.71 -21.20
N VAL A 150 3.59 -6.95 -20.35
CA VAL A 150 2.27 -6.31 -20.41
C VAL A 150 1.93 -5.61 -19.10
N ILE A 151 1.63 -4.32 -19.17
CA ILE A 151 1.21 -3.50 -18.02
C ILE A 151 -0.05 -2.73 -18.39
N TYR A 152 -0.96 -2.52 -17.44
CA TYR A 152 -2.14 -1.68 -17.64
C TYR A 152 -2.01 -0.38 -16.84
N VAL A 153 -2.46 0.72 -17.42
CA VAL A 153 -2.41 2.05 -16.81
C VAL A 153 -3.77 2.71 -16.90
N ASP A 154 -4.16 3.40 -15.84
CA ASP A 154 -5.43 4.08 -15.75
C ASP A 154 -5.37 5.31 -14.81
N ARG A 155 -6.38 6.18 -14.89
CA ARG A 155 -6.59 7.35 -14.03
C ARG A 155 -5.31 8.16 -13.75
N ALA A 156 -4.67 8.62 -14.82
CA ALA A 156 -3.54 9.53 -14.72
C ALA A 156 -4.01 10.96 -14.42
N VAL A 157 -3.47 11.55 -13.35
CA VAL A 157 -3.80 12.88 -12.84
C VAL A 157 -2.52 13.67 -12.59
N PHE A 158 -2.38 14.82 -13.25
CA PHE A 158 -1.33 15.81 -12.97
C PHE A 158 -2.01 17.10 -12.55
N SER A 159 -1.76 17.55 -11.34
CA SER A 159 -2.45 18.68 -10.75
C SER A 159 -1.50 19.51 -9.92
N MET A 160 -1.90 20.74 -9.61
CA MET A 160 -1.36 21.42 -8.45
C MET A 160 -1.94 20.71 -7.22
N PRO A 161 -1.15 20.37 -6.19
CA PRO A 161 -1.71 19.93 -4.94
C PRO A 161 -2.59 21.06 -4.41
N SER A 162 -3.63 20.71 -3.67
CA SER A 162 -4.33 21.65 -2.80
C SER A 162 -3.31 22.47 -2.00
N HIS A 163 -3.61 23.75 -1.77
CA HIS A 163 -2.71 24.82 -1.33
C HIS A 163 -2.02 24.56 0.04
N GLU A 164 -1.03 23.67 0.10
CA GLU A 164 -0.36 23.28 1.36
C GLU A 164 0.89 24.12 1.69
N ASP A 165 1.48 24.88 0.76
CA ASP A 165 2.81 25.51 1.01
C ASP A 165 2.77 26.90 1.66
N SER A 166 1.60 27.52 1.79
CA SER A 166 1.39 28.70 2.66
C SER A 166 0.27 28.50 3.67
N GLY A 167 -0.63 27.54 3.41
CA GLY A 167 -1.89 27.41 4.10
C GLY A 167 -2.87 28.55 3.86
N VAL A 168 -2.53 29.62 3.15
CA VAL A 168 -3.42 30.79 3.04
C VAL A 168 -3.91 30.97 1.61
N VAL A 169 -5.24 30.96 1.46
CA VAL A 169 -5.95 31.04 0.17
C VAL A 169 -6.92 32.21 0.16
N ILE A 170 -7.13 32.82 -1.00
CA ILE A 170 -8.24 33.74 -1.27
C ILE A 170 -9.50 32.89 -1.41
N ASN A 171 -10.45 33.08 -0.50
CA ASN A 171 -11.57 32.18 -0.26
C ASN A 171 -12.92 32.73 -0.77
N GLU A 172 -13.11 34.05 -0.70
CA GLU A 172 -14.34 34.71 -1.08
C GLU A 172 -14.06 36.14 -1.57
N ILE A 173 -14.80 36.60 -2.59
CA ILE A 173 -14.61 37.90 -3.24
C ILE A 173 -15.96 38.60 -3.45
N MET A 174 -16.14 39.76 -2.83
CA MET A 174 -17.25 40.69 -3.10
C MET A 174 -16.75 41.85 -3.96
N TYR A 175 -16.67 41.62 -5.28
CA TYR A 175 -16.12 42.59 -6.24
C TYR A 175 -17.17 43.56 -6.81
N ASN A 176 -18.46 43.22 -6.76
CA ASN A 176 -19.55 44.08 -7.20
C ASN A 176 -20.76 43.89 -6.26
N PRO A 177 -20.77 44.56 -5.09
CA PRO A 177 -21.89 44.47 -4.16
C PRO A 177 -23.18 45.02 -4.79
N SER A 178 -24.35 44.60 -4.26
CA SER A 178 -25.62 45.15 -4.75
C SER A 178 -25.66 46.68 -4.60
N THR A 179 -26.07 47.38 -5.67
CA THR A 179 -26.32 48.83 -5.64
C THR A 179 -27.35 49.28 -4.58
N SER A 180 -28.17 48.35 -4.06
CA SER A 180 -29.06 48.64 -2.93
C SER A 180 -28.33 48.76 -1.59
N LEU A 181 -27.18 48.11 -1.46
CA LEU A 181 -26.31 48.15 -0.29
C LEU A 181 -25.47 49.44 -0.28
N GLY A 182 -24.90 49.81 -1.44
CA GLY A 182 -24.21 51.08 -1.62
C GLY A 182 -23.25 51.09 -2.80
N ASP A 183 -22.29 52.02 -2.74
CA ASP A 183 -21.22 52.15 -3.74
C ASP A 183 -20.04 51.24 -3.39
N ASP A 184 -19.42 50.67 -4.42
CA ASP A 184 -18.33 49.70 -4.34
C ASP A 184 -17.16 50.18 -3.45
N ASN A 185 -16.89 51.49 -3.42
CA ASN A 185 -15.86 52.09 -2.55
C ASN A 185 -16.12 51.91 -1.04
N TYR A 186 -17.30 51.43 -0.67
CA TYR A 186 -17.68 51.17 0.72
C TYR A 186 -17.88 49.69 1.03
N PHE A 187 -18.33 48.90 0.05
CA PHE A 187 -18.83 47.54 0.31
C PHE A 187 -18.09 46.43 -0.45
N GLU A 188 -17.07 46.74 -1.26
CA GLU A 188 -16.15 45.72 -1.76
C GLU A 188 -15.28 45.17 -0.62
N TRP A 189 -15.02 43.87 -0.68
CA TRP A 189 -14.12 43.18 0.22
C TRP A 189 -13.62 41.87 -0.41
N LEU A 190 -12.52 41.38 0.13
CA LEU A 190 -11.93 40.08 -0.18
C LEU A 190 -11.62 39.36 1.12
N GLU A 191 -11.82 38.06 1.13
CA GLU A 191 -11.51 37.20 2.27
C GLU A 191 -10.37 36.24 1.94
N ILE A 192 -9.50 36.05 2.92
CA ILE A 192 -8.51 34.97 2.90
C ILE A 192 -8.73 34.02 4.07
N TYR A 193 -8.44 32.74 3.84
CA TYR A 193 -8.61 31.64 4.80
C TYR A 193 -7.29 30.93 5.07
N ASN A 194 -7.05 30.54 6.33
CA ASN A 194 -5.91 29.70 6.69
C ASN A 194 -6.29 28.21 6.77
N LEU A 195 -6.04 27.51 5.67
CA LEU A 195 -6.10 26.06 5.50
C LEU A 195 -5.00 25.28 6.25
N SER A 196 -3.90 25.91 6.69
CA SER A 196 -2.85 25.18 7.42
C SER A 196 -3.23 24.85 8.87
N SER A 197 -2.52 23.87 9.44
CA SER A 197 -2.63 23.51 10.86
C SER A 197 -1.90 24.46 11.82
N ASP A 198 -1.18 25.47 11.29
CA ASP A 198 -0.38 26.41 12.08
C ASP A 198 -0.91 27.84 11.97
N THR A 199 -0.62 28.67 12.98
CA THR A 199 -0.89 30.11 12.88
C THR A 199 0.07 30.75 11.87
N VAL A 200 -0.48 31.49 10.91
CA VAL A 200 0.30 32.18 9.87
C VAL A 200 0.45 33.66 10.21
N ASN A 201 1.70 34.12 10.24
CA ASN A 201 2.00 35.54 10.43
C ASN A 201 1.91 36.28 9.07
N LEU A 202 0.88 37.10 8.93
CA LEU A 202 0.59 37.88 7.72
C LEU A 202 1.23 39.27 7.73
N THR A 203 2.08 39.56 8.71
CA THR A 203 2.69 40.88 8.87
C THR A 203 3.45 41.28 7.62
N ARG A 204 3.06 42.41 7.02
CA ARG A 204 3.65 42.97 5.78
C ARG A 204 3.47 42.11 4.54
N TRP A 205 2.53 41.17 4.54
CA TRP A 205 2.05 40.57 3.31
C TRP A 205 1.41 41.64 2.42
N LEU A 206 1.37 41.38 1.13
CA LEU A 206 0.92 42.31 0.10
C LEU A 206 -0.26 41.70 -0.65
N LEU A 207 -1.39 42.39 -0.63
CA LEU A 207 -2.47 42.18 -1.58
C LEU A 207 -2.26 43.15 -2.74
N LEU A 208 -2.29 42.66 -3.98
CA LEU A 208 -2.04 43.45 -5.17
C LEU A 208 -3.11 43.19 -6.22
N ASP A 209 -3.39 44.21 -7.02
CA ASP A 209 -4.13 44.14 -8.26
C ASP A 209 -3.36 44.91 -9.35
N ASN A 210 -3.99 45.18 -10.49
CA ASN A 210 -3.35 45.97 -11.55
C ASN A 210 -3.26 47.49 -11.22
N ASN A 211 -3.98 47.97 -10.20
CA ASN A 211 -4.11 49.39 -9.88
C ASN A 211 -3.18 49.82 -8.73
N GLY A 212 -2.88 48.94 -7.80
CA GLY A 212 -2.10 49.23 -6.62
C GLY A 212 -1.86 48.04 -5.71
N SER A 213 -1.56 48.36 -4.45
CA SER A 213 -1.17 47.37 -3.44
C SER A 213 -1.64 47.80 -2.07
N PHE A 214 -2.00 46.82 -1.25
CA PHE A 214 -2.34 46.99 0.15
C PHE A 214 -1.40 46.14 1.02
N ILE A 215 -0.81 46.76 2.05
CA ILE A 215 0.09 46.08 2.98
C ILE A 215 -0.74 45.61 4.17
N ILE A 216 -0.80 44.30 4.38
CA ILE A 216 -1.46 43.72 5.55
C ILE A 216 -0.69 44.16 6.81
N PRO A 217 -1.37 44.74 7.83
CA PRO A 217 -0.74 45.14 9.08
C PRO A 217 -0.27 43.93 9.88
N ALA A 218 0.22 44.15 11.10
CA ALA A 218 0.64 43.04 11.96
C ALA A 218 -0.57 42.18 12.36
N ILE A 219 -0.72 41.05 11.68
CA ILE A 219 -1.83 40.11 11.80
C ILE A 219 -1.26 38.69 11.95
N GLU A 220 -1.83 37.94 12.89
CA GLU A 220 -1.62 36.51 13.07
C GLU A 220 -2.96 35.83 12.76
N LEU A 221 -2.99 34.97 11.76
CA LEU A 221 -4.19 34.25 11.33
C LEU A 221 -4.10 32.81 11.82
N PRO A 222 -4.89 32.39 12.85
CA PRO A 222 -4.85 31.03 13.36
C PRO A 222 -5.35 29.99 12.34
N PRO A 223 -5.15 28.69 12.59
CA PRO A 223 -5.69 27.61 11.76
C PRO A 223 -7.21 27.70 11.66
N ALA A 224 -7.75 27.47 10.46
CA ALA A 224 -9.18 27.48 10.16
C ALA A 224 -9.93 28.80 10.48
N GLU A 225 -9.22 29.93 10.49
CA GLU A 225 -9.80 31.27 10.70
C GLU A 225 -9.70 32.12 9.42
N TYR A 226 -10.52 33.18 9.35
CA TYR A 226 -10.67 34.06 8.20
C TYR A 226 -10.12 35.47 8.47
N LEU A 227 -9.63 36.14 7.42
CA LEU A 227 -9.30 37.57 7.43
C LEU A 227 -10.04 38.27 6.30
N ILE A 228 -10.88 39.23 6.66
CA ILE A 228 -11.59 40.10 5.71
C ILE A 228 -10.80 41.39 5.47
N ILE A 229 -10.53 41.67 4.20
CA ILE A 229 -9.86 42.87 3.72
C ILE A 229 -10.86 43.73 2.94
N THR A 230 -11.32 44.82 3.54
CA THR A 230 -12.40 45.66 2.99
C THR A 230 -11.95 47.04 2.55
N LYS A 231 -12.68 47.64 1.60
CA LYS A 231 -12.54 49.07 1.26
C LYS A 231 -12.81 49.96 2.47
N ASN A 232 -13.89 49.71 3.21
CA ASN A 232 -14.33 50.56 4.31
C ASN A 232 -14.87 49.74 5.49
N MET A 233 -14.09 49.68 6.57
CA MET A 233 -14.43 48.91 7.77
C MET A 233 -15.73 49.37 8.42
N ASP A 234 -15.94 50.68 8.56
CA ASP A 234 -17.15 51.22 9.19
C ASP A 234 -18.43 50.87 8.39
N SER A 235 -18.32 50.82 7.06
CA SER A 235 -19.44 50.51 6.18
C SER A 235 -19.76 49.02 6.22
N LEU A 236 -18.75 48.16 6.14
CA LEU A 236 -18.92 46.71 6.30
C LEU A 236 -19.59 46.39 7.65
N GLN A 237 -19.09 46.95 8.76
CA GLN A 237 -19.66 46.74 10.09
C GLN A 237 -21.07 47.35 10.28
N SER A 238 -21.52 48.22 9.37
CA SER A 238 -22.86 48.81 9.43
C SER A 238 -23.96 47.93 8.83
N VAL A 239 -23.58 46.91 8.05
CA VAL A 239 -24.52 45.93 7.48
C VAL A 239 -24.96 45.00 8.60
N SER A 240 -26.24 45.03 8.95
CA SER A 240 -26.80 44.23 10.05
C SER A 240 -26.56 42.74 9.88
N GLU A 241 -26.59 42.27 8.64
CA GLU A 241 -26.38 40.89 8.23
C GLU A 241 -24.93 40.45 8.47
N TYR A 242 -23.95 41.37 8.43
CA TYR A 242 -22.57 41.06 8.80
C TYR A 242 -22.30 41.22 10.30
N GLN A 243 -23.19 41.85 11.09
CA GLN A 243 -22.89 42.15 12.49
C GLN A 243 -22.86 40.92 13.39
N ASP A 244 -23.73 39.93 13.13
CA ASP A 244 -23.72 38.73 13.96
C ASP A 244 -22.47 37.88 13.70
N ASP A 245 -21.94 37.91 12.47
CA ASP A 245 -20.81 37.10 12.00
C ASP A 245 -19.47 37.82 12.30
N ILE A 246 -19.30 39.07 11.85
CA ILE A 246 -18.07 39.85 12.01
C ILE A 246 -17.84 40.37 13.45
N LEU A 247 -18.90 40.71 14.21
CA LEU A 247 -18.73 41.38 15.52
C LEU A 247 -18.85 40.43 16.73
N ASN A 248 -19.34 39.19 16.55
CA ASN A 248 -19.40 38.19 17.62
C ASN A 248 -18.42 37.01 17.44
N GLY A 249 -17.76 36.90 16.27
CA GLY A 249 -16.73 35.89 15.96
C GLY A 249 -15.30 36.24 16.44
N ASN A 250 -14.36 35.32 16.20
CA ASN A 250 -12.92 35.55 16.36
C ASN A 250 -12.29 36.20 15.11
N ASP A 251 -13.10 36.44 14.08
CA ASP A 251 -12.66 36.82 12.74
C ASP A 251 -12.06 38.23 12.69
N GLN A 252 -11.07 38.36 11.83
CA GLN A 252 -10.28 39.58 11.73
C GLN A 252 -10.76 40.41 10.55
N VAL A 253 -11.06 41.68 10.79
CA VAL A 253 -11.39 42.63 9.72
C VAL A 253 -10.34 43.74 9.66
N ILE A 254 -9.79 43.95 8.47
CA ILE A 254 -8.90 45.07 8.17
C ILE A 254 -9.45 45.89 7.01
N GLY A 255 -9.31 47.20 7.09
CA GLY A 255 -9.94 48.13 6.16
C GLY A 255 -8.95 49.07 5.47
N ASN A 256 -9.49 49.96 4.64
CA ASN A 256 -8.76 50.97 3.87
C ASN A 256 -7.90 50.38 2.75
N MET A 257 -8.39 49.32 2.09
CA MET A 257 -7.89 48.80 0.82
C MET A 257 -8.10 49.79 -0.35
N THR A 258 -7.82 51.08 -0.16
CA THR A 258 -8.20 52.12 -1.13
C THR A 258 -7.39 52.10 -2.43
N ALA A 259 -6.20 51.50 -2.41
CA ALA A 259 -5.30 51.44 -3.57
C ALA A 259 -5.49 50.18 -4.45
N VAL A 260 -6.11 49.14 -3.90
CA VAL A 260 -6.53 47.93 -4.63
C VAL A 260 -8.00 48.12 -4.96
N SER A 261 -8.42 47.91 -6.19
CA SER A 261 -9.79 48.11 -6.65
C SER A 261 -10.29 46.85 -7.31
N LEU A 262 -11.35 46.24 -6.76
CA LEU A 262 -11.91 45.02 -7.32
C LEU A 262 -12.76 45.40 -8.55
N SER A 263 -12.21 45.25 -9.75
CA SER A 263 -12.88 45.49 -11.03
C SER A 263 -14.16 44.67 -11.20
N ASN A 264 -15.29 45.33 -11.42
CA ASN A 264 -16.58 44.68 -11.70
C ASN A 264 -16.57 43.84 -12.99
N GLY A 265 -15.60 44.04 -13.89
CA GLY A 265 -15.44 43.26 -15.12
C GLY A 265 -14.34 42.20 -15.07
N GLY A 266 -13.93 41.79 -13.86
CA GLY A 266 -12.85 40.82 -13.64
C GLY A 266 -11.44 41.40 -13.67
N GLU A 267 -10.51 40.70 -13.04
CA GLU A 267 -9.06 40.95 -13.05
C GLU A 267 -8.27 39.82 -12.37
N VAL A 268 -6.99 40.06 -12.06
CA VAL A 268 -6.18 39.15 -11.24
C VAL A 268 -5.80 39.82 -9.92
N ILE A 269 -6.08 39.13 -8.82
CA ILE A 269 -5.61 39.48 -7.49
C ILE A 269 -4.40 38.62 -7.15
N TRP A 270 -3.38 39.21 -6.53
CA TRP A 270 -2.20 38.49 -6.03
C TRP A 270 -2.04 38.71 -4.54
N LEU A 271 -1.79 37.63 -3.81
CA LEU A 271 -1.35 37.65 -2.42
C LEU A 271 0.13 37.27 -2.37
N ARG A 272 0.97 38.12 -1.81
CA ARG A 272 2.41 37.86 -1.62
C ARG A 272 2.79 37.95 -0.15
N ASN A 273 3.71 37.09 0.29
CA ASN A 273 4.22 37.15 1.66
C ASN A 273 5.18 38.34 1.86
N SER A 274 5.69 38.50 3.09
CA SER A 274 6.63 39.58 3.45
C SER A 274 7.94 39.58 2.64
N ASP A 275 8.31 38.44 2.05
CA ASP A 275 9.49 38.26 1.20
C ASP A 275 9.16 38.48 -0.29
N SER A 276 7.96 38.96 -0.61
CA SER A 276 7.44 39.17 -1.97
C SER A 276 7.23 37.89 -2.80
N THR A 277 7.26 36.72 -2.15
CA THR A 277 6.94 35.44 -2.79
C THR A 277 5.44 35.37 -3.03
N LEU A 278 5.02 34.90 -4.20
CA LEU A 278 3.61 34.66 -4.49
C LEU A 278 3.09 33.54 -3.57
N VAL A 279 2.06 33.86 -2.81
CA VAL A 279 1.35 32.92 -1.94
C VAL A 279 0.12 32.39 -2.66
N ASP A 280 -0.66 33.28 -3.26
CA ASP A 280 -1.88 32.91 -3.94
C ASP A 280 -2.26 33.94 -5.01
N SER A 281 -3.06 33.54 -6.01
CA SER A 281 -3.60 34.45 -7.01
C SER A 281 -4.92 33.98 -7.60
N VAL A 282 -5.86 34.90 -7.79
CA VAL A 282 -7.19 34.59 -8.33
C VAL A 282 -7.49 35.48 -9.55
N PRO A 283 -7.64 34.91 -10.75
CA PRO A 283 -8.04 35.61 -11.97
C PRO A 283 -9.58 35.63 -12.13
N TYR A 284 -10.29 36.30 -11.21
CA TYR A 284 -11.76 36.30 -11.21
C TYR A 284 -12.36 37.08 -12.41
N ASP A 285 -13.58 36.71 -12.80
CA ASP A 285 -14.31 37.30 -13.94
C ASP A 285 -15.80 37.48 -13.60
N ASP A 286 -16.51 38.26 -14.42
CA ASP A 286 -17.96 38.53 -14.28
C ASP A 286 -18.83 37.55 -15.08
N SER A 287 -18.20 36.58 -15.74
CA SER A 287 -18.83 35.70 -16.69
C SER A 287 -18.30 34.27 -16.64
N SER A 288 -19.11 33.34 -17.16
CA SER A 288 -18.82 31.90 -17.15
C SER A 288 -17.38 31.60 -17.64
N PRO A 289 -16.60 30.79 -16.90
CA PRO A 289 -17.04 29.86 -15.85
C PRO A 289 -17.29 30.47 -14.46
N TRP A 290 -17.00 31.75 -14.24
CA TRP A 290 -17.23 32.44 -12.96
C TRP A 290 -18.73 32.72 -12.70
N PRO A 291 -19.14 32.88 -11.43
CA PRO A 291 -20.54 33.08 -11.07
C PRO A 291 -21.04 34.49 -11.40
N ALA A 292 -21.82 34.61 -12.49
CA ALA A 292 -22.39 35.89 -12.93
C ALA A 292 -23.35 36.54 -11.92
N GLN A 293 -23.89 35.78 -10.96
CA GLN A 293 -24.74 36.33 -9.89
C GLN A 293 -23.92 37.14 -8.86
N ALA A 294 -22.60 36.95 -8.79
CA ALA A 294 -21.72 37.77 -7.97
C ALA A 294 -21.49 39.19 -8.53
N ASP A 295 -22.00 39.46 -9.74
CA ASP A 295 -21.84 40.73 -10.44
C ASP A 295 -23.01 41.70 -10.13
N GLY A 296 -23.03 42.29 -8.92
CA GLY A 296 -23.94 43.40 -8.60
C GLY A 296 -25.36 42.99 -8.20
N SER A 297 -25.63 41.69 -8.10
CA SER A 297 -26.96 41.18 -7.70
C SER A 297 -27.10 40.91 -6.19
N GLY A 298 -26.01 41.07 -5.43
CA GLY A 298 -25.95 40.87 -3.98
C GLY A 298 -24.87 39.89 -3.56
N PRO A 299 -24.92 38.61 -3.99
CA PRO A 299 -23.98 37.58 -3.59
C PRO A 299 -22.52 37.93 -3.89
N SER A 300 -21.61 37.38 -3.11
CA SER A 300 -20.17 37.29 -3.42
C SER A 300 -19.89 36.09 -4.33
N ALA A 301 -18.66 36.03 -4.86
CA ALA A 301 -18.10 34.80 -5.43
C ALA A 301 -17.36 34.02 -4.31
N GLU A 302 -17.79 32.79 -4.05
CA GLU A 302 -17.25 31.89 -3.04
C GLU A 302 -16.53 30.69 -3.70
N LEU A 303 -15.36 30.33 -3.18
CA LEU A 303 -14.65 29.11 -3.57
C LEU A 303 -15.36 27.88 -2.96
N ILE A 304 -15.67 26.87 -3.76
CA ILE A 304 -16.44 25.68 -3.31
C ILE A 304 -15.71 24.89 -2.21
N ASP A 305 -14.39 24.82 -2.26
CA ASP A 305 -13.58 24.18 -1.24
C ASP A 305 -12.27 24.95 -1.16
N PRO A 306 -11.82 25.42 0.02
CA PRO A 306 -10.56 26.17 0.14
C PRO A 306 -9.33 25.40 -0.35
N SER A 307 -9.41 24.08 -0.50
CA SER A 307 -8.36 23.22 -1.05
C SER A 307 -8.36 23.17 -2.59
N TYR A 308 -9.40 23.64 -3.27
CA TYR A 308 -9.51 23.61 -4.72
C TYR A 308 -8.65 24.67 -5.39
N ASP A 309 -8.29 24.41 -6.66
CA ASP A 309 -7.60 25.41 -7.49
C ASP A 309 -8.51 26.61 -7.72
N ASN A 310 -8.21 27.69 -7.04
CA ASN A 310 -8.95 28.94 -7.08
C ASN A 310 -8.68 29.75 -8.37
N THR A 311 -7.78 29.29 -9.25
CA THR A 311 -7.59 29.89 -10.58
C THR A 311 -8.63 29.44 -11.61
N ASN A 312 -9.33 28.34 -11.33
CA ASN A 312 -10.38 27.80 -12.18
C ASN A 312 -11.76 28.33 -11.76
N GLY A 313 -12.36 29.22 -12.56
CA GLY A 313 -13.68 29.79 -12.27
C GLY A 313 -14.80 28.75 -12.06
N ALA A 314 -14.66 27.50 -12.55
CA ALA A 314 -15.62 26.43 -12.30
C ALA A 314 -15.63 25.93 -10.84
N ASN A 315 -14.59 26.26 -10.07
CA ASN A 315 -14.51 25.98 -8.63
C ASN A 315 -15.14 27.10 -7.78
N TRP A 316 -15.74 28.12 -8.41
CA TRP A 316 -16.38 29.24 -7.74
C TRP A 316 -17.89 29.22 -8.01
N LEU A 317 -18.68 29.51 -6.98
CA LEU A 317 -20.13 29.68 -7.09
C LEU A 317 -20.54 31.01 -6.45
N ALA A 318 -21.71 31.51 -6.82
CA ALA A 318 -22.28 32.65 -6.12
C ALA A 318 -22.74 32.20 -4.74
N SER A 319 -22.50 33.02 -3.72
CA SER A 319 -23.03 32.78 -2.38
C SER A 319 -24.54 32.51 -2.41
N ASN A 320 -24.98 31.57 -1.59
CA ASN A 320 -26.38 31.36 -1.29
C ASN A 320 -26.96 32.48 -0.42
N GLU A 321 -26.09 33.27 0.23
CA GLU A 321 -26.45 34.43 1.02
C GLU A 321 -26.37 35.72 0.19
N THR A 322 -27.33 36.62 0.41
CA THR A 322 -27.48 37.84 -0.41
C THR A 322 -26.29 38.80 -0.28
N TYR A 323 -25.46 38.65 0.74
CA TYR A 323 -24.33 39.53 1.01
C TYR A 323 -23.01 38.77 1.16
N GLY A 324 -22.97 37.49 0.77
CA GLY A 324 -21.82 36.62 1.04
C GLY A 324 -21.77 36.11 2.48
N THR A 325 -20.67 35.45 2.82
CA THR A 325 -20.39 34.84 4.13
C THR A 325 -19.10 35.36 4.78
N PRO A 326 -18.87 36.69 4.85
CA PRO A 326 -17.61 37.22 5.36
C PRO A 326 -17.36 36.80 6.82
N GLY A 327 -16.27 36.07 7.05
CA GLY A 327 -15.86 35.55 8.35
C GLY A 327 -16.40 34.16 8.67
N GLU A 328 -17.12 33.51 7.75
CA GLU A 328 -17.74 32.21 7.97
C GLU A 328 -17.34 31.20 6.89
N GLY A 329 -17.70 29.93 7.10
CA GLY A 329 -17.54 28.93 6.03
C GLY A 329 -18.43 29.26 4.84
N ASN A 330 -17.84 29.28 3.63
CA ASN A 330 -18.55 29.53 2.38
C ASN A 330 -19.87 28.75 2.31
N SER A 331 -20.95 29.45 1.97
CA SER A 331 -22.30 28.87 1.85
C SER A 331 -22.42 27.80 0.76
N VAL A 332 -21.46 27.79 -0.18
CA VAL A 332 -21.33 26.80 -1.25
C VAL A 332 -20.29 25.71 -0.94
N TYR A 333 -19.78 25.66 0.31
CA TYR A 333 -18.78 24.68 0.72
C TYR A 333 -19.28 23.26 0.55
N ASP A 334 -18.60 22.51 -0.30
CA ASP A 334 -19.06 21.19 -0.72
C ASP A 334 -17.84 20.32 -1.09
N PRO A 335 -17.15 19.73 -0.09
CA PRO A 335 -16.03 18.82 -0.28
C PRO A 335 -16.50 17.45 -0.79
N PRO A 336 -15.60 16.61 -1.34
CA PRO A 336 -15.92 15.22 -1.63
C PRO A 336 -16.23 14.42 -0.35
N PRO A 337 -16.98 13.31 -0.44
CA PRO A 337 -17.30 12.50 0.74
C PRO A 337 -16.03 11.88 1.33
N SER A 338 -15.90 11.79 2.65
CA SER A 338 -14.75 11.15 3.29
C SER A 338 -15.01 9.67 3.52
N ILE A 339 -14.10 8.80 3.07
CA ILE A 339 -14.13 7.36 3.33
C ILE A 339 -13.21 7.07 4.52
N GLY A 340 -13.83 6.77 5.65
CA GLY A 340 -13.14 6.45 6.90
C GLY A 340 -12.82 4.96 7.04
N ARG A 341 -13.10 4.42 8.23
CA ARG A 341 -12.78 3.04 8.59
C ARG A 341 -13.45 2.05 7.64
N ILE A 342 -12.67 1.12 7.10
CA ILE A 342 -13.15 -0.05 6.34
C ILE A 342 -12.87 -1.32 7.14
N TRP A 343 -13.85 -2.22 7.21
CA TRP A 343 -13.69 -3.52 7.84
C TRP A 343 -14.58 -4.58 7.19
N ARG A 344 -14.29 -5.86 7.46
CA ARG A 344 -15.08 -6.98 6.95
C ARG A 344 -15.53 -7.93 8.05
N THR A 345 -16.61 -8.65 7.77
CA THR A 345 -17.20 -9.64 8.66
C THR A 345 -17.58 -10.89 7.85
N PRO A 346 -16.92 -12.05 8.07
CA PRO A 346 -15.89 -12.32 9.08
C PRO A 346 -14.52 -11.70 8.73
N TYR A 347 -13.54 -11.81 9.66
CA TYR A 347 -12.19 -11.32 9.39
C TYR A 347 -11.50 -12.07 8.25
N VAL A 348 -11.67 -13.37 8.06
CA VAL A 348 -11.36 -14.06 6.78
C VAL A 348 -12.47 -15.10 6.59
N PRO A 349 -13.13 -15.17 5.43
CA PRO A 349 -14.26 -16.06 5.23
C PRO A 349 -13.85 -17.51 5.01
N GLU A 350 -14.63 -18.44 5.56
CA GLU A 350 -14.54 -19.86 5.21
C GLU A 350 -15.03 -20.10 3.77
N ALA A 351 -14.73 -21.28 3.22
CA ALA A 351 -15.24 -21.65 1.90
C ALA A 351 -16.78 -21.60 1.88
N LEU A 352 -17.34 -20.99 0.85
CA LEU A 352 -18.77 -20.73 0.64
C LEU A 352 -19.43 -19.83 1.70
N GLN A 353 -18.67 -19.27 2.66
CA GLN A 353 -19.17 -18.29 3.60
C GLN A 353 -19.26 -16.92 2.91
N PRO A 354 -20.41 -16.23 2.93
CA PRO A 354 -20.50 -14.85 2.46
C PRO A 354 -19.57 -13.93 3.27
N ASP A 355 -19.04 -12.90 2.61
CA ASP A 355 -18.21 -11.88 3.25
C ASP A 355 -18.89 -10.52 3.16
N THR A 356 -19.00 -9.83 4.29
CA THR A 356 -19.65 -8.53 4.39
C THR A 356 -18.59 -7.46 4.58
N PHE A 357 -18.54 -6.50 3.66
CA PHE A 357 -17.67 -5.33 3.76
C PHE A 357 -18.46 -4.15 4.28
N HIS A 358 -17.84 -3.37 5.15
CA HIS A 358 -18.39 -2.16 5.75
C HIS A 358 -17.42 -1.00 5.57
N ALA A 359 -17.97 0.21 5.43
CA ALA A 359 -17.22 1.45 5.46
C ALA A 359 -18.00 2.55 6.17
N VAL A 360 -17.30 3.41 6.91
CA VAL A 360 -17.84 4.69 7.37
C VAL A 360 -17.61 5.72 6.27
N ILE A 361 -18.67 6.36 5.78
CA ILE A 361 -18.62 7.38 4.74
C ILE A 361 -19.40 8.60 5.23
N THR A 362 -18.70 9.72 5.41
CA THR A 362 -19.26 10.98 5.91
C THR A 362 -19.22 12.03 4.82
N ASP A 363 -20.22 12.89 4.79
CA ASP A 363 -20.35 13.98 3.83
C ASP A 363 -21.04 15.18 4.51
N ASN A 364 -20.77 16.40 4.07
CA ASN A 364 -21.43 17.61 4.55
C ASN A 364 -22.87 17.75 4.01
N GLY A 365 -23.21 17.03 2.94
CA GLY A 365 -24.54 16.88 2.39
C GLY A 365 -25.05 15.43 2.49
N SER A 366 -25.30 14.82 1.34
CA SER A 366 -25.77 13.44 1.24
C SER A 366 -24.91 12.64 0.27
N VAL A 367 -24.58 11.41 0.68
CA VAL A 367 -23.90 10.46 -0.19
C VAL A 367 -24.91 9.90 -1.20
N ASP A 368 -24.66 10.12 -2.49
CA ASP A 368 -25.51 9.67 -3.60
C ASP A 368 -25.25 8.19 -3.94
N THR A 369 -23.99 7.85 -4.22
CA THR A 369 -23.63 6.47 -4.57
C THR A 369 -22.39 5.99 -3.85
N VAL A 370 -22.41 4.72 -3.44
CA VAL A 370 -21.25 4.03 -2.88
C VAL A 370 -21.08 2.70 -3.61
N MET A 371 -19.93 2.52 -4.24
CA MET A 371 -19.58 1.32 -5.00
C MET A 371 -18.36 0.66 -4.39
N PHE A 372 -18.46 -0.65 -4.14
CA PHE A 372 -17.35 -1.51 -3.75
C PHE A 372 -16.83 -2.22 -5.00
N TYR A 373 -15.59 -1.93 -5.38
CA TYR A 373 -14.90 -2.53 -6.51
C TYR A 373 -13.92 -3.59 -6.02
N TYR A 374 -13.85 -4.74 -6.67
CA TYR A 374 -13.04 -5.85 -6.22
C TYR A 374 -12.53 -6.74 -7.36
N TRP A 375 -11.46 -7.47 -7.07
CA TRP A 375 -10.86 -8.43 -8.00
C TRP A 375 -10.86 -9.83 -7.39
N LEU A 376 -11.59 -10.77 -8.01
CA LEU A 376 -11.54 -12.18 -7.63
C LEU A 376 -10.66 -12.95 -8.62
N SER A 377 -9.73 -13.76 -8.10
CA SER A 377 -8.94 -14.69 -8.92
C SER A 377 -9.77 -15.65 -9.78
N SER A 378 -11.04 -15.89 -9.43
CA SER A 378 -11.96 -16.77 -10.15
C SER A 378 -12.79 -16.08 -11.23
N ALA A 379 -12.96 -14.75 -11.16
CA ALA A 379 -13.93 -14.01 -11.96
C ALA A 379 -13.41 -12.70 -12.56
N GLY A 380 -12.24 -12.21 -12.13
CA GLY A 380 -11.69 -10.92 -12.54
C GLY A 380 -12.28 -9.74 -11.75
N PHE A 381 -12.25 -8.56 -12.38
CA PHE A 381 -12.82 -7.32 -11.84
C PHE A 381 -14.32 -7.37 -11.80
N ASP A 382 -14.89 -6.84 -10.73
CA ASP A 382 -16.32 -6.61 -10.63
C ASP A 382 -16.62 -5.53 -9.59
N SER A 383 -17.89 -5.14 -9.48
CA SER A 383 -18.34 -4.16 -8.50
C SER A 383 -19.72 -4.50 -7.93
N VAL A 384 -19.97 -4.00 -6.73
CA VAL A 384 -21.27 -4.10 -6.07
C VAL A 384 -21.61 -2.79 -5.39
N GLN A 385 -22.86 -2.38 -5.48
CA GLN A 385 -23.35 -1.21 -4.75
C GLN A 385 -23.36 -1.52 -3.24
N MET A 386 -22.84 -0.59 -2.45
CA MET A 386 -22.96 -0.63 -0.99
C MET A 386 -24.25 0.08 -0.58
N GLU A 387 -24.97 -0.53 0.36
CA GLU A 387 -26.22 0.00 0.91
C GLU A 387 -25.96 0.61 2.28
N GLN A 388 -26.66 1.71 2.59
CA GLN A 388 -26.59 2.32 3.91
C GLN A 388 -27.13 1.34 4.97
N GLU A 389 -26.28 0.94 5.92
CA GLU A 389 -26.63 0.06 7.03
C GLU A 389 -27.23 0.86 8.19
N SER A 390 -26.55 1.91 8.64
CA SER A 390 -27.00 2.81 9.71
C SER A 390 -26.09 4.03 9.82
N GLY A 391 -26.67 5.23 9.96
CA GLY A 391 -25.88 6.47 10.01
C GLY A 391 -24.92 6.54 8.83
N ASP A 392 -23.65 6.81 9.10
CA ASP A 392 -22.60 6.92 8.09
C ASP A 392 -22.02 5.56 7.67
N THR A 393 -22.56 4.45 8.16
CA THR A 393 -22.06 3.11 7.81
C THR A 393 -22.77 2.54 6.59
N PHE A 394 -22.00 2.18 5.58
CA PHE A 394 -22.43 1.49 4.36
C PHE A 394 -21.89 0.06 4.36
N ARG A 395 -22.62 -0.86 3.74
CA ARG A 395 -22.18 -2.26 3.59
C ARG A 395 -22.54 -2.88 2.25
N CYS A 396 -21.74 -3.84 1.81
CA CYS A 396 -22.13 -4.80 0.77
C CYS A 396 -21.78 -6.23 1.19
N VAL A 397 -22.41 -7.21 0.54
CA VAL A 397 -22.14 -8.63 0.79
C VAL A 397 -21.66 -9.28 -0.51
N LEU A 398 -20.47 -9.86 -0.48
CA LEU A 398 -20.00 -10.75 -1.53
C LEU A 398 -20.48 -12.17 -1.25
N ASN A 399 -20.95 -12.84 -2.30
CA ASN A 399 -21.31 -14.25 -2.23
C ASN A 399 -20.10 -15.09 -1.82
N GLY A 400 -20.36 -16.16 -1.06
CA GLY A 400 -19.30 -17.07 -0.64
C GLY A 400 -18.59 -17.72 -1.82
N GLN A 401 -17.26 -17.75 -1.78
CA GLN A 401 -16.43 -18.29 -2.85
C GLN A 401 -15.96 -19.71 -2.54
N ASN A 402 -15.58 -20.46 -3.58
CA ASN A 402 -14.95 -21.76 -3.40
C ASN A 402 -13.61 -21.63 -2.66
N ARG A 403 -13.20 -22.72 -1.99
CA ARG A 403 -11.89 -22.81 -1.33
C ARG A 403 -10.76 -22.41 -2.29
N GLY A 404 -9.86 -21.54 -1.82
CA GLY A 404 -8.67 -21.11 -2.55
C GLY A 404 -8.89 -19.94 -3.52
N VAL A 405 -10.14 -19.48 -3.70
CA VAL A 405 -10.39 -18.24 -4.42
C VAL A 405 -9.83 -17.08 -3.62
N ARG A 406 -8.96 -16.29 -4.24
CA ARG A 406 -8.44 -15.04 -3.69
C ARG A 406 -9.32 -13.86 -4.06
N LEU A 407 -9.47 -12.94 -3.12
CA LEU A 407 -9.69 -11.53 -3.42
C LEU A 407 -8.32 -10.86 -3.45
N ASP A 408 -7.91 -10.40 -4.63
CA ASP A 408 -6.57 -9.87 -4.84
C ASP A 408 -6.48 -8.37 -4.48
N SER A 409 -7.57 -7.62 -4.67
CA SER A 409 -7.69 -6.22 -4.21
C SER A 409 -9.14 -5.76 -4.19
N PHE A 410 -9.42 -4.73 -3.39
CA PHE A 410 -10.67 -3.98 -3.43
C PHE A 410 -10.42 -2.50 -3.12
N PHE A 411 -11.36 -1.64 -3.53
CA PHE A 411 -11.47 -0.25 -3.10
C PHE A 411 -12.94 0.19 -3.11
N ILE A 412 -13.22 1.30 -2.43
CA ILE A 412 -14.55 1.91 -2.37
C ILE A 412 -14.51 3.23 -3.10
N ARG A 413 -15.54 3.49 -3.91
CA ARG A 413 -15.83 4.81 -4.50
C ARG A 413 -17.09 5.36 -3.86
N ALA A 414 -17.00 6.53 -3.27
CA ALA A 414 -18.14 7.28 -2.75
C ALA A 414 -18.33 8.54 -3.60
N VAL A 415 -19.59 8.86 -3.93
CA VAL A 415 -19.98 10.07 -4.64
C VAL A 415 -21.07 10.77 -3.85
N ASP A 416 -20.95 12.08 -3.67
CA ASP A 416 -21.95 12.92 -3.00
C ASP A 416 -23.04 13.42 -3.98
N ASN A 417 -24.02 14.16 -3.46
CA ASN A 417 -25.09 14.77 -4.24
C ASN A 417 -24.64 15.93 -5.15
N GLY A 418 -23.43 16.45 -4.97
CA GLY A 418 -22.80 17.41 -5.86
C GLY A 418 -22.02 16.74 -7.00
N GLY A 419 -21.92 15.40 -6.99
CA GLY A 419 -21.23 14.60 -7.99
C GLY A 419 -19.71 14.50 -7.77
N ARG A 420 -19.20 14.95 -6.61
CA ARG A 420 -17.76 14.83 -6.30
C ARG A 420 -17.49 13.49 -5.67
N GLU A 421 -16.26 13.02 -5.81
CA GLU A 421 -15.91 11.64 -5.51
C GLU A 421 -14.69 11.48 -4.63
N SER A 422 -14.70 10.42 -3.84
CA SER A 422 -13.54 9.91 -3.12
C SER A 422 -13.33 8.44 -3.39
N LEU A 423 -12.06 8.03 -3.33
CA LEU A 423 -11.62 6.65 -3.46
C LEU A 423 -10.90 6.23 -2.18
N SER A 424 -11.17 5.04 -1.68
CA SER A 424 -10.36 4.45 -0.61
C SER A 424 -9.02 3.95 -1.16
N ASP A 425 -8.03 3.82 -0.28
CA ASP A 425 -6.83 3.04 -0.59
C ASP A 425 -7.18 1.59 -0.95
N THR A 426 -6.34 0.97 -1.76
CA THR A 426 -6.42 -0.45 -2.07
C THR A 426 -5.97 -1.29 -0.89
N SER A 427 -6.77 -2.29 -0.52
CA SER A 427 -6.52 -3.15 0.63
C SER A 427 -5.63 -4.37 0.32
N ARG A 428 -5.26 -5.10 1.39
CA ARG A 428 -4.52 -6.36 1.34
C ARG A 428 -5.42 -7.51 0.87
N GLY A 429 -4.90 -8.38 0.00
CA GLY A 429 -5.61 -9.54 -0.51
C GLY A 429 -5.81 -10.65 0.54
N PHE A 430 -6.72 -11.59 0.27
CA PHE A 430 -6.96 -12.74 1.15
C PHE A 430 -7.56 -13.93 0.42
N PHE A 431 -7.53 -15.10 1.06
CA PHE A 431 -8.11 -16.34 0.54
C PHE A 431 -9.46 -16.66 1.17
N TRP A 432 -10.41 -17.11 0.35
CA TRP A 432 -11.62 -17.79 0.83
C TRP A 432 -11.30 -19.23 1.23
N GLY A 433 -11.64 -19.58 2.47
CA GLY A 433 -11.51 -20.92 3.01
C GLY A 433 -10.11 -21.31 3.47
N ARG A 434 -10.04 -22.47 4.13
CA ARG A 434 -8.79 -23.07 4.62
C ARG A 434 -7.85 -23.41 3.47
N MET A 435 -6.63 -22.90 3.53
CA MET A 435 -5.52 -23.24 2.65
C MET A 435 -4.73 -24.45 3.19
N ASP A 436 -4.14 -25.23 2.28
CA ASP A 436 -3.08 -26.17 2.65
C ASP A 436 -1.79 -25.39 2.87
N ILE A 437 -1.01 -25.76 3.89
CA ILE A 437 0.17 -24.98 4.27
C ILE A 437 1.19 -24.90 3.12
N ILE A 438 1.33 -25.96 2.32
CA ILE A 438 2.24 -25.95 1.16
C ILE A 438 1.91 -24.87 0.13
N ASP A 439 0.63 -24.49 -0.02
CA ASP A 439 0.20 -23.47 -1.00
C ASP A 439 0.59 -22.06 -0.57
N LEU A 440 0.90 -21.85 0.71
CA LEU A 440 1.35 -20.56 1.24
C LEU A 440 2.86 -20.36 1.10
N ARG A 441 3.62 -21.45 0.96
CA ARG A 441 5.09 -21.45 0.82
C ARG A 441 5.55 -21.50 -0.64
N VAL A 442 4.73 -20.98 -1.55
CA VAL A 442 5.11 -20.82 -2.95
C VAL A 442 5.92 -19.55 -3.06
N ASN A 443 7.23 -19.69 -3.33
CA ASN A 443 8.16 -18.58 -3.41
C ASN A 443 8.41 -18.12 -4.85
N ASP A 444 8.72 -16.83 -5.02
CA ASP A 444 9.23 -16.25 -6.25
C ASP A 444 10.72 -16.60 -6.47
N ILE A 445 11.31 -16.05 -7.52
CA ILE A 445 12.72 -16.32 -7.86
C ILE A 445 13.71 -15.81 -6.80
N ASP A 446 13.29 -14.82 -6.01
CA ASP A 446 14.07 -14.22 -4.93
C ASP A 446 13.83 -14.93 -3.59
N GLY A 447 13.08 -16.04 -3.57
CA GLY A 447 12.79 -16.79 -2.34
C GLY A 447 11.76 -16.12 -1.44
N ARG A 448 10.91 -15.22 -1.97
CA ARG A 448 9.86 -14.55 -1.19
C ARG A 448 8.51 -15.20 -1.45
N PRO A 449 7.61 -15.30 -0.45
CA PRO A 449 6.28 -15.85 -0.67
C PRO A 449 5.51 -15.02 -1.70
N VAL A 450 5.04 -15.66 -2.77
CA VAL A 450 4.27 -15.04 -3.86
C VAL A 450 3.02 -14.34 -3.32
N TYR A 451 2.46 -14.87 -2.24
CA TYR A 451 1.28 -14.32 -1.56
C TYR A 451 1.65 -13.49 -0.32
N GLY A 452 2.88 -12.96 -0.23
CA GLY A 452 3.29 -12.06 0.84
C GLY A 452 2.34 -10.87 0.98
N GLY A 453 1.81 -10.68 2.18
CA GLY A 453 0.80 -9.69 2.53
C GLY A 453 -0.65 -10.18 2.44
N TYR A 454 -0.90 -11.38 1.92
CA TYR A 454 -2.25 -11.96 1.88
C TYR A 454 -2.64 -12.58 3.20
N GLU A 455 -3.93 -12.54 3.52
CA GLU A 455 -4.47 -13.21 4.71
C GLU A 455 -5.04 -14.58 4.36
N ALA A 456 -4.73 -15.59 5.18
CA ALA A 456 -5.13 -16.97 4.96
C ALA A 456 -5.62 -17.64 6.25
N ILE A 457 -6.48 -18.66 6.09
CA ILE A 457 -6.85 -19.60 7.14
C ILE A 457 -6.04 -20.88 6.95
N VAL A 458 -5.35 -21.36 7.98
CA VAL A 458 -4.72 -22.68 7.99
C VAL A 458 -5.15 -23.49 9.19
N HIS A 459 -5.22 -24.82 9.04
CA HIS A 459 -5.33 -25.72 10.19
C HIS A 459 -4.13 -26.64 10.22
N GLY A 460 -3.54 -26.83 11.40
CA GLY A 460 -2.43 -27.72 11.61
C GLY A 460 -2.36 -28.25 13.04
N VAL A 461 -1.46 -29.19 13.27
CA VAL A 461 -1.09 -29.68 14.59
C VAL A 461 0.23 -29.05 15.01
N VAL A 462 0.30 -28.57 16.24
CA VAL A 462 1.50 -27.92 16.79
C VAL A 462 2.65 -28.92 16.87
N THR A 463 3.74 -28.67 16.15
CA THR A 463 4.96 -29.50 16.13
C THR A 463 6.03 -28.95 17.08
N ALA A 464 6.03 -27.64 17.34
CA ALA A 464 6.80 -26.94 18.37
C ALA A 464 5.91 -25.86 19.00
N GLY A 465 5.86 -25.80 20.34
CA GLY A 465 4.95 -24.90 21.07
C GLY A 465 5.50 -23.48 21.21
N GLU A 466 4.68 -22.58 21.77
CA GLU A 466 5.00 -21.14 21.84
C GLU A 466 6.27 -20.78 22.62
N SER A 467 6.71 -21.65 23.53
CA SER A 467 7.91 -21.45 24.36
C SER A 467 9.08 -22.32 23.95
N THR A 468 9.00 -22.99 22.79
CA THR A 468 10.07 -23.91 22.34
C THR A 468 11.29 -23.14 21.84
N PHE A 469 11.09 -22.11 21.01
CA PHE A 469 12.17 -21.33 20.39
C PHE A 469 12.12 -19.83 20.71
N ALA A 470 11.13 -19.39 21.50
CA ALA A 470 11.02 -18.00 21.93
C ALA A 470 10.30 -17.91 23.28
N LYS A 471 10.82 -17.11 24.23
CA LYS A 471 10.15 -16.87 25.52
C LYS A 471 9.53 -15.48 25.70
N THR A 472 9.84 -14.53 24.81
CA THR A 472 9.50 -13.11 24.97
C THR A 472 8.47 -12.60 23.97
N TYR A 473 8.22 -13.36 22.91
CA TYR A 473 7.22 -13.13 21.89
C TYR A 473 6.63 -14.48 21.50
N LEU A 474 5.58 -14.47 20.69
CA LEU A 474 4.95 -15.70 20.28
C LEU A 474 5.62 -16.27 19.04
N HIS A 475 6.08 -17.51 19.16
CA HIS A 475 6.61 -18.25 18.03
C HIS A 475 6.34 -19.74 18.21
N PHE A 476 5.62 -20.36 17.26
CA PHE A 476 5.31 -21.79 17.28
C PHE A 476 5.21 -22.33 15.86
N TYR A 477 5.29 -23.65 15.71
CA TYR A 477 5.15 -24.30 14.40
C TYR A 477 3.91 -25.18 14.38
N ILE A 478 3.17 -25.13 13.29
CA ILE A 478 2.09 -26.06 12.99
C ILE A 478 2.38 -26.80 11.69
N GLN A 479 1.88 -28.03 11.60
CA GLN A 479 2.02 -28.86 10.42
C GLN A 479 0.70 -29.53 10.07
N ASP A 480 0.37 -29.55 8.79
CA ASP A 480 -0.73 -30.34 8.23
C ASP A 480 -0.18 -31.52 7.40
N SER A 481 -1.04 -32.18 6.63
CA SER A 481 -0.61 -33.31 5.79
C SER A 481 0.27 -32.91 4.60
N THR A 482 0.40 -31.61 4.32
CA THR A 482 1.10 -31.08 3.15
C THR A 482 2.44 -30.46 3.54
N SER A 483 2.49 -29.64 4.59
CA SER A 483 3.70 -28.95 5.04
C SER A 483 3.56 -28.41 6.47
N GLY A 484 4.66 -27.91 7.03
CA GLY A 484 4.65 -27.06 8.21
C GLY A 484 4.94 -25.60 7.88
N ILE A 485 4.68 -24.71 8.84
CA ILE A 485 4.88 -23.26 8.75
C ILE A 485 5.07 -22.67 10.15
N ALA A 486 5.91 -21.64 10.24
CA ALA A 486 6.05 -20.82 11.43
C ALA A 486 4.84 -19.91 11.63
N CYS A 487 4.43 -19.73 12.89
CA CYS A 487 3.43 -18.75 13.29
C CYS A 487 4.09 -17.80 14.29
N HIS A 488 4.20 -16.52 13.94
CA HIS A 488 4.95 -15.50 14.67
C HIS A 488 4.06 -14.31 15.03
N HIS A 489 4.35 -13.61 16.12
CA HIS A 489 3.80 -12.27 16.38
C HIS A 489 4.64 -11.50 17.41
N ASP A 490 4.96 -10.24 17.11
CA ASP A 490 5.66 -9.34 18.01
C ASP A 490 4.68 -8.74 19.04
N GLY A 491 4.68 -9.25 20.28
CA GLY A 491 3.94 -8.65 21.38
C GLY A 491 3.49 -9.63 22.46
N ALA A 492 3.60 -9.23 23.72
CA ALA A 492 3.38 -10.10 24.90
C ALA A 492 1.90 -10.35 25.27
N THR A 493 0.94 -10.02 24.41
CA THR A 493 -0.50 -10.07 24.74
C THR A 493 -1.17 -11.29 24.10
N TYR A 494 -0.71 -12.48 24.46
CA TYR A 494 -1.41 -13.71 24.08
C TYR A 494 -1.94 -14.44 25.32
N ILE A 495 -3.22 -14.83 25.25
CA ILE A 495 -4.05 -15.20 26.41
C ILE A 495 -4.18 -16.73 26.55
N GLN A 496 -3.61 -17.51 25.62
CA GLN A 496 -3.76 -18.97 25.61
C GLN A 496 -2.38 -19.64 25.52
N SER A 497 -2.08 -20.64 26.34
CA SER A 497 -0.83 -21.38 26.18
C SER A 497 -0.94 -22.38 25.02
N ILE A 498 -0.04 -22.31 24.03
CA ILE A 498 0.02 -23.24 22.90
C ILE A 498 1.03 -24.37 23.15
N HIS A 499 0.55 -25.61 23.15
CA HIS A 499 1.38 -26.79 23.43
C HIS A 499 1.51 -27.70 22.21
N GLN A 500 2.63 -28.41 22.12
CA GLN A 500 2.83 -29.45 21.13
C GLN A 500 1.68 -30.48 21.16
N GLY A 501 1.22 -30.88 19.97
CA GLY A 501 0.11 -31.81 19.80
C GLY A 501 -1.28 -31.17 19.87
N GLU A 502 -1.42 -29.86 20.14
CA GLU A 502 -2.70 -29.18 19.97
C GLU A 502 -3.04 -29.01 18.48
N SER A 503 -4.32 -29.15 18.12
CA SER A 503 -4.81 -28.84 16.77
C SER A 503 -5.39 -27.44 16.76
N LEU A 504 -4.92 -26.60 15.85
CA LEU A 504 -5.25 -25.18 15.78
C LEU A 504 -5.84 -24.82 14.41
N LYS A 505 -6.80 -23.90 14.40
CA LYS A 505 -7.10 -23.02 13.28
C LYS A 505 -6.38 -21.70 13.54
N VAL A 506 -5.57 -21.26 12.58
CA VAL A 506 -4.83 -19.99 12.63
C VAL A 506 -5.26 -19.15 11.43
N ILE A 507 -5.55 -17.88 11.66
CA ILE A 507 -5.75 -16.88 10.60
C ILE A 507 -4.62 -15.87 10.74
N GLY A 508 -3.87 -15.64 9.66
CA GLY A 508 -2.73 -14.71 9.66
C GLY A 508 -2.43 -14.15 8.28
N THR A 509 -1.63 -13.09 8.26
CA THR A 509 -0.98 -12.53 7.09
C THR A 509 0.27 -13.34 6.77
N ILE A 510 0.42 -13.73 5.50
CA ILE A 510 1.62 -14.41 5.01
C ILE A 510 2.74 -13.37 4.93
N THR A 511 3.87 -13.67 5.57
CA THR A 511 5.07 -12.85 5.55
C THR A 511 6.30 -13.75 5.48
N SER A 512 7.48 -13.17 5.53
CA SER A 512 8.74 -13.91 5.57
C SER A 512 9.78 -13.18 6.42
N PHE A 513 10.58 -13.94 7.15
CA PHE A 513 11.71 -13.42 7.91
C PHE A 513 12.96 -14.25 7.63
N ALA A 514 14.01 -13.61 7.10
CA ALA A 514 15.24 -14.28 6.69
C ALA A 514 14.99 -15.50 5.76
N GLY A 515 14.12 -15.32 4.76
CA GLY A 515 13.71 -16.35 3.80
C GLY A 515 12.57 -17.25 4.29
N GLU A 516 12.48 -17.52 5.58
CA GLU A 516 11.45 -18.42 6.12
C GLU A 516 10.05 -17.84 5.95
N THR A 517 9.14 -18.61 5.31
CA THR A 517 7.73 -18.21 5.19
C THR A 517 7.01 -18.41 6.52
N GLU A 518 6.34 -17.37 7.00
CA GLU A 518 5.63 -17.39 8.28
C GLU A 518 4.23 -16.77 8.18
N LEU A 519 3.37 -17.09 9.13
CA LEU A 519 2.10 -16.41 9.36
C LEU A 519 2.23 -15.46 10.54
N ASP A 520 2.16 -14.15 10.27
CA ASP A 520 1.98 -13.12 11.30
C ASP A 520 0.49 -12.87 11.52
N TYR A 521 0.04 -12.77 12.77
CA TYR A 521 -1.38 -12.73 13.07
C TYR A 521 -1.71 -11.79 14.24
N VAL A 522 -2.86 -11.11 14.20
CA VAL A 522 -3.23 -10.14 15.25
C VAL A 522 -4.04 -10.82 16.36
N GLY A 523 -3.36 -11.47 17.30
CA GLY A 523 -3.73 -11.72 18.71
C GLY A 523 -5.05 -12.42 19.11
N GLN A 524 -6.04 -12.57 18.22
CA GLN A 524 -7.38 -13.09 18.55
C GLN A 524 -7.90 -14.18 17.59
N TRP A 525 -7.14 -14.55 16.55
CA TRP A 525 -7.59 -15.48 15.51
C TRP A 525 -6.92 -16.85 15.54
N ILE A 526 -6.44 -17.28 16.70
CA ILE A 526 -6.09 -18.68 16.98
C ILE A 526 -7.26 -19.34 17.70
N THR A 527 -7.77 -20.42 17.11
CA THR A 527 -8.83 -21.25 17.69
C THR A 527 -8.29 -22.64 17.96
N LYS A 528 -8.33 -23.09 19.22
CA LYS A 528 -8.06 -24.49 19.58
C LYS A 528 -9.19 -25.38 19.09
N LEU A 529 -8.87 -26.29 18.17
CA LEU A 529 -9.81 -27.29 17.63
C LEU A 529 -9.85 -28.56 18.48
N GLY A 530 -8.86 -28.77 19.36
CA GLY A 530 -8.77 -29.91 20.27
C GLY A 530 -7.36 -30.50 20.33
N THR A 531 -7.26 -31.78 20.66
CA THR A 531 -5.99 -32.53 20.61
C THR A 531 -5.76 -33.10 19.22
N GLY A 532 -4.60 -32.82 18.64
CA GLY A 532 -4.10 -33.42 17.41
C GLY A 532 -3.13 -34.58 17.69
N THR A 533 -2.70 -35.24 16.63
CA THR A 533 -1.55 -36.16 16.67
C THR A 533 -0.40 -35.48 15.97
N VAL A 534 0.73 -35.30 16.66
CA VAL A 534 1.94 -34.74 16.05
C VAL A 534 2.31 -35.63 14.85
N PRO A 535 2.42 -35.09 13.62
CA PRO A 535 2.84 -35.86 12.47
C PRO A 535 4.16 -36.58 12.75
N PRO A 536 4.35 -37.84 12.30
CA PRO A 536 5.65 -38.47 12.41
C PRO A 536 6.69 -37.63 11.65
N PRO A 537 7.93 -37.53 12.16
CA PRO A 537 8.96 -36.75 11.50
C PRO A 537 9.30 -37.36 10.14
N GLU A 538 9.46 -36.52 9.11
CA GLU A 538 9.81 -36.99 7.77
C GLU A 538 11.32 -37.26 7.68
N THR A 539 11.69 -38.47 7.26
CA THR A 539 13.10 -38.86 7.18
C THR A 539 13.77 -38.27 5.94
N ILE A 540 14.84 -37.48 6.15
CA ILE A 540 15.62 -36.83 5.10
C ILE A 540 17.13 -37.05 5.30
N SER A 541 17.92 -36.91 4.23
CA SER A 541 19.37 -36.71 4.31
C SER A 541 19.71 -35.23 4.46
N VAL A 542 20.95 -34.93 4.85
CA VAL A 542 21.41 -33.53 4.98
C VAL A 542 21.37 -32.81 3.63
N SER A 543 21.70 -33.51 2.53
CA SER A 543 21.58 -32.98 1.16
C SER A 543 20.16 -32.63 0.71
N GLN A 544 19.13 -33.08 1.43
CA GLN A 544 17.73 -32.75 1.14
C GLN A 544 17.20 -31.56 1.93
N MET A 545 17.98 -31.01 2.88
CA MET A 545 17.61 -29.81 3.61
C MET A 545 17.41 -28.66 2.60
N GLY A 546 16.19 -28.14 2.53
CA GLY A 546 15.77 -27.19 1.51
C GLY A 546 14.29 -26.83 1.61
N GLU A 547 13.85 -25.95 0.72
CA GLU A 547 12.50 -25.37 0.68
C GLU A 547 11.36 -26.38 0.82
N ALA A 548 11.50 -27.55 0.19
CA ALA A 548 10.50 -28.61 0.22
C ALA A 548 10.16 -29.11 1.66
N TYR A 549 11.07 -28.87 2.61
CA TYR A 549 10.98 -29.33 3.98
C TYR A 549 10.91 -28.21 5.02
N GLU A 550 11.02 -26.93 4.63
CA GLU A 550 10.89 -25.82 5.57
C GLU A 550 9.56 -25.88 6.35
N GLY A 551 9.64 -25.52 7.63
CA GLY A 551 8.58 -25.59 8.63
C GLY A 551 8.20 -27.01 9.08
N LYS A 552 8.69 -28.07 8.41
CA LYS A 552 8.31 -29.46 8.72
C LYS A 552 9.16 -30.04 9.85
N LEU A 553 8.53 -30.93 10.61
CA LEU A 553 9.23 -31.83 11.52
C LEU A 553 9.95 -32.92 10.71
N VAL A 554 11.27 -32.96 10.79
CA VAL A 554 12.15 -33.86 10.04
C VAL A 554 12.96 -34.78 10.95
N PHE A 555 13.51 -35.85 10.37
CA PHE A 555 14.38 -36.83 11.02
C PHE A 555 15.62 -37.11 10.16
N ILE A 556 16.81 -36.94 10.72
CA ILE A 556 18.09 -37.20 10.04
C ILE A 556 18.79 -38.37 10.74
N LEU A 557 19.20 -39.37 9.95
CA LEU A 557 19.80 -40.60 10.44
C LEU A 557 21.33 -40.49 10.59
N ASN A 558 21.85 -41.03 11.70
CA ASN A 558 23.29 -41.29 11.89
C ASN A 558 24.17 -40.06 11.67
N VAL A 559 23.71 -38.92 12.18
CA VAL A 559 24.45 -37.68 12.21
C VAL A 559 25.66 -37.82 13.12
N ASP A 560 26.83 -37.58 12.55
CA ASP A 560 28.06 -37.32 13.27
C ASP A 560 28.39 -35.82 13.16
N THR A 561 29.33 -35.37 13.96
CA THR A 561 29.65 -33.98 14.12
C THR A 561 31.08 -33.71 13.74
N ALA A 562 31.25 -33.13 12.56
CA ALA A 562 32.45 -32.40 12.19
C ALA A 562 32.35 -30.96 12.74
N PHE A 563 32.37 -30.80 14.07
CA PHE A 563 32.21 -29.48 14.66
C PHE A 563 33.35 -28.53 14.30
N SER A 564 33.01 -27.29 13.96
CA SER A 564 33.95 -26.18 13.89
C SER A 564 34.25 -25.55 15.27
N SER A 565 33.46 -25.90 16.30
CA SER A 565 33.45 -25.30 17.65
C SER A 565 33.23 -26.35 18.75
N PRO A 566 33.56 -26.07 20.03
CA PRO A 566 33.04 -26.85 21.14
C PRO A 566 31.50 -26.82 21.13
N TRP A 567 30.87 -27.93 21.50
CA TRP A 567 29.41 -28.00 21.64
C TRP A 567 28.88 -26.81 22.48
N PRO A 568 27.74 -26.20 22.10
CA PRO A 568 27.27 -24.95 22.65
C PRO A 568 27.15 -24.91 24.17
N SER A 569 27.57 -23.77 24.74
CA SER A 569 27.36 -23.43 26.15
C SER A 569 26.95 -21.96 26.30
N GLY A 570 25.66 -21.71 26.50
CA GLY A 570 25.11 -20.49 27.08
C GLY A 570 24.71 -19.38 26.11
N GLN A 571 24.45 -19.65 24.82
CA GLN A 571 23.87 -18.74 23.80
C GLN A 571 23.34 -19.55 22.59
N ASN A 572 22.49 -18.93 21.76
CA ASN A 572 22.10 -19.46 20.44
C ASN A 572 23.34 -19.80 19.60
N THR A 573 23.37 -20.99 19.00
CA THR A 573 24.55 -21.46 18.25
C THR A 573 24.16 -22.17 16.96
N LEU A 574 24.89 -21.86 15.89
CA LEU A 574 24.83 -22.56 14.61
C LEU A 574 26.07 -23.47 14.50
N ASP A 575 25.86 -24.78 14.32
CA ASP A 575 26.94 -25.75 14.16
C ASP A 575 26.79 -26.57 12.88
N THR A 576 27.86 -27.22 12.44
CA THR A 576 27.87 -28.12 11.29
C THR A 576 27.64 -29.58 11.70
N ILE A 577 26.71 -30.23 11.00
CA ILE A 577 26.42 -31.66 11.11
C ILE A 577 26.78 -32.37 9.81
N VAL A 578 27.14 -33.66 9.91
CA VAL A 578 27.46 -34.53 8.77
C VAL A 578 26.65 -35.81 8.86
N ASP A 579 25.94 -36.19 7.80
CA ASP A 579 25.18 -37.44 7.77
C ASP A 579 26.02 -38.65 7.33
N ILE A 580 25.38 -39.82 7.27
CA ILE A 580 26.02 -41.07 6.85
C ILE A 580 26.54 -41.08 5.41
N ASN A 581 26.05 -40.17 4.57
CA ASN A 581 26.50 -40.02 3.19
C ASN A 581 27.73 -39.09 3.08
N GLY A 582 28.10 -38.42 4.18
CA GLY A 582 29.15 -37.42 4.21
C GLY A 582 28.68 -36.04 3.77
N ASP A 583 27.37 -35.83 3.63
CA ASP A 583 26.79 -34.52 3.31
C ASP A 583 26.81 -33.64 4.57
N SER A 584 27.25 -32.39 4.42
CA SER A 584 27.32 -31.41 5.52
C SER A 584 26.19 -30.40 5.47
N GLY A 585 25.63 -30.03 6.62
CA GLY A 585 24.56 -29.05 6.77
C GLY A 585 24.58 -28.42 8.15
N HIS A 586 23.57 -27.63 8.48
CA HIS A 586 23.56 -26.83 9.71
C HIS A 586 22.51 -27.29 10.73
N ILE A 587 22.89 -27.23 12.00
CA ILE A 587 22.01 -27.39 13.15
C ILE A 587 21.98 -26.10 13.95
N TRP A 588 20.78 -25.61 14.26
CA TRP A 588 20.56 -24.46 15.13
C TRP A 588 20.16 -24.92 16.52
N ILE A 589 20.99 -24.61 17.50
CA ILE A 589 20.71 -24.84 18.92
C ILE A 589 20.20 -23.54 19.51
N ASP A 590 18.90 -23.51 19.79
CA ASP A 590 18.25 -22.35 20.38
C ASP A 590 18.42 -22.35 21.91
N SER A 591 18.85 -21.22 22.45
CA SER A 591 19.07 -21.00 23.89
C SER A 591 17.80 -21.05 24.72
N ASP A 592 16.63 -20.99 24.08
CA ASP A 592 15.37 -21.14 24.78
C ASP A 592 14.99 -22.61 25.06
N THR A 593 15.63 -23.57 24.40
CA THR A 593 15.43 -25.02 24.61
C THR A 593 16.16 -25.55 25.85
N ASP A 594 15.89 -26.80 26.22
CA ASP A 594 16.66 -27.51 27.27
C ASP A 594 17.99 -28.11 26.77
N ILE A 595 18.38 -27.79 25.53
CA ILE A 595 19.61 -28.29 24.89
C ILE A 595 20.80 -27.37 25.19
N ASP A 596 20.58 -26.06 25.39
CA ASP A 596 21.69 -25.14 25.64
C ASP A 596 22.47 -25.49 26.92
N GLY A 597 23.79 -25.66 26.78
CA GLY A 597 24.68 -26.13 27.84
C GLY A 597 24.62 -27.63 28.14
N TRP A 598 23.77 -28.40 27.44
CA TRP A 598 23.72 -29.87 27.46
C TRP A 598 24.16 -30.43 26.11
N GLY A 599 24.96 -31.50 26.09
CA GLY A 599 25.35 -32.18 24.85
C GLY A 599 25.05 -33.68 24.88
N PRO A 600 24.61 -34.28 23.75
CA PRO A 600 24.44 -35.72 23.66
C PRO A 600 25.80 -36.44 23.65
N ASP A 601 25.76 -37.75 23.86
CA ASP A 601 26.98 -38.58 23.83
C ASP A 601 27.43 -38.83 22.38
N TRP A 602 28.32 -37.95 21.91
CA TRP A 602 28.95 -38.02 20.58
C TRP A 602 29.94 -39.19 20.41
N THR A 603 30.11 -40.09 21.40
CA THR A 603 30.84 -41.35 21.16
C THR A 603 30.11 -42.30 20.21
N THR A 604 28.83 -42.02 19.93
CA THR A 604 28.03 -42.68 18.90
C THR A 604 27.35 -41.62 18.04
N ASN A 605 27.11 -41.92 16.76
CA ASN A 605 26.28 -41.07 15.91
C ASN A 605 24.89 -40.91 16.53
N GLN A 606 24.27 -39.76 16.30
CA GLN A 606 22.92 -39.47 16.76
C GLN A 606 21.94 -39.53 15.60
N HIS A 607 20.73 -40.00 15.84
CA HIS A 607 19.60 -39.61 15.02
C HIS A 607 19.05 -38.30 15.60
N ILE A 608 18.78 -37.34 14.73
CA ILE A 608 18.32 -36.01 15.14
C ILE A 608 16.94 -35.77 14.52
N GLN A 609 15.98 -35.34 15.33
CA GLN A 609 14.75 -34.74 14.84
C GLN A 609 14.70 -33.25 15.19
N GLY A 610 13.87 -32.51 14.47
CA GLY A 610 13.72 -31.08 14.69
C GLY A 610 12.85 -30.45 13.61
N ILE A 611 12.58 -29.17 13.77
CA ILE A 611 11.95 -28.39 12.72
C ILE A 611 13.02 -27.98 11.71
N LEU A 612 12.80 -28.20 10.42
CA LEU A 612 13.66 -27.59 9.41
C LEU A 612 13.20 -26.16 9.16
N ARG A 613 14.09 -25.18 9.30
CA ARG A 613 13.81 -23.76 9.07
C ARG A 613 14.83 -23.16 8.11
N GLN A 614 14.60 -21.92 7.68
CA GLN A 614 15.53 -21.14 6.88
C GLN A 614 16.03 -19.91 7.66
N TYR A 615 17.28 -19.53 7.42
CA TYR A 615 17.82 -18.25 7.89
C TYR A 615 18.79 -17.64 6.87
N ASP A 616 18.27 -17.27 5.71
CA ASP A 616 19.00 -16.56 4.67
C ASP A 616 18.69 -15.06 4.75
N THR A 617 19.71 -14.22 4.98
CA THR A 617 19.52 -12.77 5.10
C THR A 617 19.80 -12.03 3.80
N SER A 618 20.10 -12.75 2.71
CA SER A 618 20.47 -12.18 1.42
C SER A 618 19.57 -12.68 0.29
N THR A 619 19.17 -11.77 -0.61
CA THR A 619 18.43 -12.15 -1.82
C THR A 619 19.37 -12.75 -2.87
N PRO A 620 18.98 -13.82 -3.60
CA PRO A 620 17.73 -14.58 -3.44
C PRO A 620 17.75 -15.47 -2.18
N TYR A 621 16.67 -15.45 -1.40
CA TYR A 621 16.51 -16.17 -0.14
C TYR A 621 16.25 -17.66 -0.35
N ASN A 622 17.20 -18.38 -0.94
CA ASN A 622 17.02 -19.78 -1.34
C ASN A 622 18.10 -20.71 -0.78
N SER A 623 18.83 -20.26 0.23
CA SER A 623 19.90 -21.01 0.88
C SER A 623 19.75 -21.04 2.40
N ASP A 624 20.77 -21.52 3.12
CA ASP A 624 20.86 -21.51 4.59
C ASP A 624 19.68 -22.16 5.32
N TYR A 625 19.35 -23.40 4.95
CA TYR A 625 18.43 -24.25 5.69
C TYR A 625 19.12 -24.97 6.85
N GLU A 626 18.46 -25.01 8.00
CA GLU A 626 19.00 -25.55 9.25
C GLU A 626 17.94 -26.39 9.99
N ILE A 627 18.38 -27.44 10.69
CA ILE A 627 17.51 -28.21 11.57
C ILE A 627 17.57 -27.61 12.99
N SER A 628 16.41 -27.35 13.59
CA SER A 628 16.25 -26.87 14.96
C SER A 628 15.60 -27.95 15.83
N PRO A 629 16.38 -28.69 16.63
CA PRO A 629 15.83 -29.63 17.61
C PRO A 629 15.07 -28.88 18.70
N ARG A 630 13.96 -29.45 19.18
CA ARG A 630 13.03 -28.81 20.11
C ARG A 630 13.35 -29.11 21.57
N ALA A 631 14.01 -30.23 21.84
CA ALA A 631 14.36 -30.68 23.19
C ALA A 631 15.50 -31.72 23.19
N GLN A 632 16.07 -32.05 24.35
CA GLN A 632 17.08 -33.12 24.48
C GLN A 632 16.62 -34.47 23.91
N SER A 633 15.32 -34.77 24.01
CA SER A 633 14.69 -35.99 23.47
C SER A 633 14.71 -36.08 21.94
N ASP A 634 15.03 -34.97 21.26
CA ASP A 634 15.19 -34.95 19.81
C ASP A 634 16.53 -35.52 19.35
N PHE A 635 17.45 -35.81 20.28
CA PHE A 635 18.68 -36.56 20.04
C PHE A 635 18.51 -38.01 20.50
N ILE A 636 18.64 -38.95 19.57
CA ILE A 636 18.48 -40.38 19.82
C ILE A 636 19.78 -41.08 19.44
N SER A 637 20.49 -41.62 20.42
CA SER A 637 21.74 -42.32 20.15
C SER A 637 21.50 -43.51 19.21
N ALA A 638 22.23 -43.54 18.09
CA ALA A 638 22.18 -44.65 17.18
C ALA A 638 22.73 -45.88 17.91
N LEU A 639 21.87 -46.83 18.25
CA LEU A 639 22.30 -48.13 18.76
C LEU A 639 23.21 -48.74 17.70
N PHE A 640 24.51 -48.86 17.98
CA PHE A 640 25.56 -49.45 17.16
C PHE A 640 25.03 -50.09 15.87
N ALA A 641 24.88 -49.29 14.81
CA ALA A 641 24.57 -49.81 13.50
C ALA A 641 25.84 -50.47 12.97
N MET A 642 26.04 -51.74 13.32
CA MET A 642 27.11 -52.55 12.78
C MET A 642 26.89 -52.62 11.25
N ARG A 643 27.83 -52.10 10.45
CA ARG A 643 27.87 -52.42 9.02
C ARG A 643 28.08 -53.92 8.92
N ILE A 644 27.07 -54.62 8.41
CA ILE A 644 27.11 -56.06 8.20
C ILE A 644 27.15 -56.29 6.68
N ASN A 645 28.29 -56.76 6.18
CA ASN A 645 28.40 -57.20 4.79
C ASN A 645 27.79 -58.59 4.67
N LEU A 646 26.58 -58.69 4.09
CA LEU A 646 25.92 -59.96 3.81
C LEU A 646 26.38 -60.49 2.45
N SER A 647 26.83 -61.75 2.42
CA SER A 647 27.03 -62.48 1.17
C SER A 647 26.43 -63.88 1.27
N ALA A 648 26.15 -64.51 0.12
CA ALA A 648 25.57 -65.83 0.08
C ALA A 648 26.30 -66.70 -0.94
N ILE A 649 26.57 -67.96 -0.59
CA ILE A 649 27.03 -68.98 -1.52
C ILE A 649 25.94 -70.06 -1.61
N VAL A 650 25.54 -70.37 -2.85
CA VAL A 650 24.62 -71.48 -3.14
C VAL A 650 25.43 -72.65 -3.70
N SER A 651 25.33 -73.81 -3.06
CA SER A 651 25.94 -75.05 -3.54
C SER A 651 24.96 -76.21 -3.41
N GLY A 652 24.46 -76.70 -4.54
CA GLY A 652 23.36 -77.66 -4.58
C GLY A 652 22.09 -77.10 -3.94
N ASN A 653 21.50 -77.83 -2.98
CA ASN A 653 20.29 -77.42 -2.24
C ASN A 653 20.60 -76.68 -0.92
N VAL A 654 21.81 -76.16 -0.77
CA VAL A 654 22.26 -75.45 0.44
C VAL A 654 22.55 -73.99 0.10
N VAL A 655 21.92 -73.09 0.85
CA VAL A 655 22.29 -71.68 0.90
C VAL A 655 23.12 -71.47 2.15
N THR A 656 24.35 -70.96 2.00
CA THR A 656 25.18 -70.51 3.12
C THR A 656 25.22 -69.00 3.10
N LEU A 657 24.70 -68.38 4.17
CA LEU A 657 24.79 -66.95 4.37
C LEU A 657 26.05 -66.65 5.18
N PHE A 658 26.82 -65.68 4.72
CA PHE A 658 27.96 -65.09 5.40
C PHE A 658 27.60 -63.67 5.79
N TRP A 659 28.06 -63.28 6.96
CA TRP A 659 28.04 -61.89 7.33
C TRP A 659 29.32 -61.52 8.07
N GLU A 660 29.87 -60.36 7.73
CA GLU A 660 31.08 -59.81 8.37
C GLU A 660 30.77 -58.42 8.91
N SER A 661 31.21 -58.15 10.14
CA SER A 661 31.20 -56.80 10.70
C SER A 661 32.59 -56.18 10.62
N GLU A 662 32.65 -54.87 10.40
CA GLU A 662 33.93 -54.17 10.30
C GLU A 662 34.72 -54.12 11.63
N ASN A 663 34.09 -54.44 12.77
CA ASN A 663 34.67 -54.27 14.10
C ASN A 663 34.71 -55.54 14.98
N ASP A 664 34.26 -56.70 14.51
CA ASP A 664 34.34 -57.97 15.25
C ASP A 664 34.80 -59.12 14.31
N PRO A 665 35.99 -59.73 14.50
CA PRO A 665 36.51 -60.76 13.60
C PRO A 665 35.77 -62.11 13.68
N LEU A 666 34.70 -62.23 14.48
CA LEU A 666 33.92 -63.46 14.61
C LEU A 666 32.86 -63.58 13.51
N SER A 667 33.24 -64.27 12.43
CA SER A 667 32.31 -64.75 11.41
C SER A 667 31.58 -66.00 11.89
N PHE A 668 30.25 -66.02 11.74
CA PHE A 668 29.43 -67.21 11.96
C PHE A 668 28.64 -67.50 10.68
N ALA A 669 28.34 -68.78 10.41
CA ALA A 669 27.59 -69.21 9.24
C ALA A 669 26.36 -70.03 9.66
N VAL A 670 25.21 -69.73 9.07
CA VAL A 670 24.00 -70.56 9.18
C VAL A 670 23.78 -71.25 7.84
N GLN A 671 23.59 -72.57 7.89
CA GLN A 671 23.23 -73.39 6.73
C GLN A 671 21.79 -73.88 6.88
N GLU A 672 20.95 -73.55 5.92
CA GLU A 672 19.64 -74.17 5.77
C GLU A 672 19.67 -75.15 4.60
N ARG A 673 19.32 -76.42 4.88
CA ARG A 673 19.11 -77.44 3.84
C ARG A 673 17.63 -77.47 3.48
N LYS A 674 17.29 -77.13 2.24
CA LYS A 674 15.95 -77.42 1.72
C LYS A 674 15.83 -78.93 1.54
N ASN A 675 15.15 -79.60 2.47
CA ASN A 675 14.64 -80.94 2.21
C ASN A 675 13.54 -80.79 1.14
N GLY A 676 13.72 -81.49 0.03
CA GLY A 676 12.78 -81.50 -1.10
C GLY A 676 11.44 -82.12 -0.77
#